data_AF-A0A3B6NKQ4-F1
#
_entry.id   AF-A0A3B6NKQ4-F1
#
_cell.length_a   1.000
_cell.length_b   1.000
_cell.length_c   1.000
_cell.angle_alpha   90.00
_cell.angle_beta   90.00
_cell.angle_gamma   90.00
#
_symmetry.space_group_name_H-M   'P 1'
#
loop_
_entity.id
_entity.type
_entity.pdbx_description
1 polymer ?
#
loop_
_entity_poly.entity_id
_entity_poly.type
_entity_poly.pdbx_seq_one_letter_code
_entity_poly.pdbx_strand_id
1 'polypeptide(L)'
;MMSSSIMPLKSLRILFITDLACCTQLPDGLCQLPYLEIIQIDRAPAIKRIGPEFIQSYHHYGPCPSQMVAAFPRLHNMNLVRMVEWEEWEWEEQMQAFPVLQKLMLQRCKLKCLPPGLASQARALNKLCIYHVHSLISLENFPSLVDLELDENLDLEMITNLLRLQKLTIENCPKLKVLEGIPALHRFVLAYNDMETIPKYMGGINPRHLELYCSLALLVSIAAGQSGPEWDKCSHVEHVKAYAREGGNSRKWYVLYIVDPYNLETNVSRSFMSRGTLTSFEDADRFEYVFKMSRKTFSYICSLVYVPSLEVMNSYTFDDGRLLSLEDRVAIALKRLYSSEPPETIGSSVSVSESTVLLVSERFVDAVYKRAKNHGRWPDSSKMDNIKSMFDKIHNMHNCCGVICTTHIPFGPNLDHEKNDSILVQLVIDPEMRFRAIWWGRVSSMNQSSILHESYLFKECEKGAWLNGGKLKVAVDGSEVGEYIVGDAGYPLLPWLLTPYHEEDLSDSKAEFNRRHNAATTCAQKALTRFKDTWKYLQGETSCPVSPDSLVATIHACCYLHNIVIDMEDDGAMPSVEEPDYYGEVRQLANEDAVRARDMLSLYFLKIMSSESLARWIWRTTLKSLQQAQAMKTRKKKSTDRNIRGRET
;
A
#
# COMPACT_ATOMS: atom_id res chain seq x y z
N MET A 1 14.48 51.17 -26.39
CA MET A 1 15.65 50.89 -25.53
C MET A 1 15.16 50.09 -24.32
N MET A 2 15.25 48.76 -24.40
CA MET A 2 14.93 47.89 -23.26
C MET A 2 16.14 47.92 -22.31
N SER A 3 15.85 48.30 -21.07
CA SER A 3 16.78 48.44 -19.96
C SER A 3 17.67 47.20 -19.80
N SER A 4 18.98 47.44 -19.65
CA SER A 4 19.92 46.49 -19.07
C SER A 4 19.39 46.03 -17.71
N SER A 5 18.85 44.82 -17.65
CA SER A 5 18.44 44.19 -16.40
C SER A 5 19.70 43.90 -15.59
N ILE A 6 19.99 44.78 -14.63
CA ILE A 6 20.95 44.56 -13.58
C ILE A 6 20.47 43.33 -12.82
N MET A 7 21.23 42.22 -12.86
CA MET A 7 20.99 41.07 -11.98
C MET A 7 21.02 41.56 -10.52
N PRO A 8 19.87 41.68 -9.81
CA PRO A 8 19.79 42.42 -8.56
C PRO A 8 20.42 41.66 -7.38
N LEU A 9 20.60 40.34 -7.53
CA LEU A 9 20.90 39.41 -6.45
C LEU A 9 22.40 39.03 -6.42
N LYS A 10 23.28 40.04 -6.55
CA LYS A 10 24.74 39.85 -6.61
C LYS A 10 25.40 39.33 -5.33
N SER A 11 24.65 39.18 -4.24
CA SER A 11 25.16 38.64 -2.96
C SER A 11 24.40 37.39 -2.51
N LEU A 12 23.48 36.87 -3.34
CA LEU A 12 22.68 35.71 -2.98
C LEU A 12 23.55 34.45 -2.97
N ARG A 13 23.64 33.81 -1.80
CA ARG A 13 24.45 32.61 -1.57
C ARG A 13 23.62 31.35 -1.41
N ILE A 14 22.40 31.47 -0.89
CA ILE A 14 21.52 30.35 -0.60
C ILE A 14 20.15 30.68 -1.16
N LEU A 15 19.58 29.76 -1.92
CA LEU A 15 18.26 29.90 -2.52
C LEU A 15 17.43 28.64 -2.25
N PHE A 16 16.35 28.83 -1.50
CA PHE A 16 15.33 27.81 -1.26
C PHE A 16 14.06 28.20 -2.01
N ILE A 17 13.61 27.34 -2.91
CA ILE A 17 12.37 27.51 -3.64
C ILE A 17 11.47 26.34 -3.28
N THR A 18 10.33 26.64 -2.66
CA THR A 18 9.36 25.64 -2.23
C THR A 18 8.02 25.89 -2.89
N ASP A 19 7.34 24.81 -3.27
CA ASP A 19 5.95 24.84 -3.74
C ASP A 19 5.71 25.62 -5.04
N LEU A 20 6.41 25.21 -6.09
CA LEU A 20 6.20 25.69 -7.46
C LEU A 20 5.02 24.95 -8.13
N ALA A 21 3.83 25.02 -7.52
CA ALA A 21 2.67 24.23 -7.93
C ALA A 21 2.23 24.45 -9.39
N CYS A 22 2.38 25.67 -9.90
CA CYS A 22 1.92 26.05 -11.25
C CYS A 22 3.05 26.28 -12.26
N CYS A 23 4.32 26.19 -11.86
CA CYS A 23 5.45 26.49 -12.75
C CYS A 23 5.80 25.26 -13.59
N THR A 24 5.79 25.41 -14.91
CA THR A 24 6.18 24.35 -15.86
C THR A 24 7.67 24.36 -16.17
N GLN A 25 8.39 25.40 -15.78
CA GLN A 25 9.83 25.59 -15.97
C GLN A 25 10.44 26.20 -14.71
N LEU A 26 11.74 25.97 -14.50
CA LEU A 26 12.50 26.65 -13.45
C LEU A 26 12.72 28.13 -13.82
N PRO A 27 12.88 29.02 -12.82
CA PRO A 27 13.16 30.43 -13.11
C PRO A 27 14.41 30.62 -13.98
N ASP A 28 14.26 31.45 -15.02
CA ASP A 28 15.37 31.80 -15.89
C ASP A 28 16.47 32.57 -15.14
N GLY A 29 17.72 32.41 -15.58
CA GLY A 29 18.86 33.18 -15.06
C GLY A 29 19.42 32.70 -13.72
N LEU A 30 18.89 31.62 -13.12
CA LEU A 30 19.47 31.03 -11.90
C LEU A 30 20.95 30.65 -12.08
N CYS A 31 21.33 30.18 -13.26
CA CYS A 31 22.70 29.81 -13.62
C CYS A 31 23.70 30.97 -13.59
N GLN A 32 23.22 32.20 -13.67
CA GLN A 32 24.04 33.41 -13.72
C GLN A 32 24.32 34.00 -12.32
N LEU A 33 23.72 33.47 -11.26
CA LEU A 33 23.92 33.96 -9.89
C LEU A 33 25.38 33.71 -9.45
N PRO A 34 26.22 34.75 -9.30
CA PRO A 34 27.68 34.57 -9.26
C PRO A 34 28.21 34.05 -7.92
N TYR A 35 27.42 34.14 -6.85
CA TYR A 35 27.78 33.71 -5.51
C TYR A 35 26.88 32.62 -4.94
N LEU A 36 25.98 32.05 -5.75
CA LEU A 36 25.07 31.02 -5.28
C LEU A 36 25.87 29.76 -4.93
N GLU A 37 25.80 29.35 -3.66
CA GLU A 37 26.50 28.21 -3.07
C GLU A 37 25.57 27.03 -2.84
N ILE A 38 24.31 27.30 -2.48
CA ILE A 38 23.31 26.28 -2.21
C ILE A 38 22.02 26.63 -2.94
N ILE A 39 21.51 25.67 -3.71
CA ILE A 39 20.17 25.75 -4.27
C ILE A 39 19.38 24.52 -3.86
N GLN A 40 18.14 24.75 -3.42
CA GLN A 40 17.20 23.68 -3.22
C GLN A 40 15.85 24.07 -3.81
N ILE A 41 15.33 23.16 -4.63
CA ILE A 41 14.00 23.24 -5.20
C ILE A 41 13.22 22.07 -4.63
N ASP A 42 12.12 22.39 -3.96
CA ASP A 42 11.29 21.43 -3.27
C ASP A 42 9.84 21.60 -3.70
N ARG A 43 9.21 20.50 -4.14
CA ARG A 43 7.83 20.47 -4.62
C ARG A 43 7.61 21.37 -5.85
N ALA A 44 7.95 20.85 -7.02
CA ALA A 44 7.63 21.48 -8.32
C ALA A 44 6.90 20.47 -9.21
N PRO A 45 5.60 20.21 -8.96
CA PRO A 45 4.87 19.08 -9.56
C PRO A 45 4.52 19.27 -11.04
N ALA A 46 4.58 20.50 -11.58
CA ALA A 46 4.25 20.75 -12.98
C ALA A 46 5.48 20.73 -13.93
N ILE A 47 6.70 20.62 -13.38
CA ILE A 47 7.93 20.58 -14.17
C ILE A 47 8.16 19.15 -14.67
N LYS A 48 8.16 18.99 -16.00
CA LYS A 48 8.36 17.69 -16.66
C LYS A 48 9.76 17.49 -17.24
N ARG A 49 10.40 18.59 -17.65
CA ARG A 49 11.72 18.60 -18.27
C ARG A 49 12.53 19.77 -17.75
N ILE A 50 13.81 19.53 -17.50
CA ILE A 50 14.83 20.56 -17.31
C ILE A 50 15.79 20.44 -18.50
N GLY A 51 15.70 21.34 -19.46
CA GLY A 51 16.55 21.34 -20.63
C GLY A 51 17.83 22.18 -20.47
N PRO A 52 18.59 22.36 -21.56
CA PRO A 52 19.84 23.12 -21.55
C PRO A 52 19.64 24.60 -21.20
N GLU A 53 18.42 25.14 -21.30
CA GLU A 53 18.05 26.49 -20.84
C GLU A 53 18.37 26.73 -19.35
N PHE A 54 18.42 25.66 -18.54
CA PHE A 54 18.81 25.77 -17.14
C PHE A 54 20.30 26.12 -16.96
N ILE A 55 21.13 25.81 -17.97
CA ILE A 55 22.57 26.03 -17.99
C ILE A 55 22.93 27.21 -18.92
N GLN A 56 22.11 27.48 -19.93
CA GLN A 56 22.34 28.51 -20.94
C GLN A 56 21.70 29.85 -20.60
N SER A 57 22.37 30.94 -20.96
CA SER A 57 21.80 32.28 -20.95
C SER A 57 21.24 32.64 -22.33
N TYR A 58 20.00 33.12 -22.38
CA TYR A 58 19.39 33.73 -23.58
C TYR A 58 19.98 35.13 -23.87
N HIS A 59 21.28 35.23 -24.13
CA HIS A 59 21.89 36.42 -24.73
C HIS A 59 22.66 36.04 -25.98
N HIS A 60 21.93 35.84 -27.07
CA HIS A 60 22.49 35.96 -28.42
C HIS A 60 22.68 37.44 -28.73
N TYR A 61 23.93 37.93 -28.68
CA TYR A 61 24.58 38.80 -29.67
C TYR A 61 25.97 39.23 -29.12
N GLY A 62 27.03 38.57 -29.59
CA GLY A 62 28.43 39.01 -29.45
C GLY A 62 29.41 37.92 -28.99
N PRO A 63 30.39 37.49 -29.81
CA PRO A 63 31.33 36.44 -29.41
C PRO A 63 32.63 37.01 -28.79
N CYS A 64 33.06 36.39 -27.70
CA CYS A 64 34.49 36.08 -27.46
C CYS A 64 34.57 34.71 -26.79
N PRO A 65 35.13 33.67 -27.45
CA PRO A 65 35.27 32.31 -26.91
C PRO A 65 36.17 32.20 -25.66
N SER A 66 36.81 33.29 -25.24
CA SER A 66 37.81 33.33 -24.17
C SER A 66 37.24 33.66 -22.78
N GLN A 67 35.95 33.95 -22.64
CA GLN A 67 35.30 34.25 -21.34
C GLN A 67 33.89 33.61 -21.23
N MET A 68 33.76 32.30 -21.45
CA MET A 68 32.56 31.59 -20.99
C MET A 68 32.67 31.40 -19.47
N VAL A 69 31.94 32.21 -18.70
CA VAL A 69 31.77 31.96 -17.27
C VAL A 69 30.91 30.71 -17.13
N ALA A 70 31.43 29.69 -16.44
CA ALA A 70 30.69 28.45 -16.21
C ALA A 70 29.34 28.74 -15.50
N ALA A 71 28.29 28.07 -15.93
CA ALA A 71 26.99 28.13 -15.26
C ALA A 71 27.12 27.65 -13.81
N PHE A 72 26.47 28.35 -12.88
CA PHE A 72 26.56 28.06 -11.45
C PHE A 72 28.01 28.00 -10.94
N PRO A 73 28.79 29.09 -11.07
CA PRO A 73 30.24 29.06 -10.90
C PRO A 73 30.71 28.77 -9.45
N ARG A 74 29.82 28.96 -8.47
CA ARG A 74 30.12 28.78 -7.03
C ARG A 74 29.17 27.81 -6.33
N LEU A 75 28.36 27.06 -7.07
CA LEU A 75 27.36 26.18 -6.47
C LEU A 75 28.04 24.94 -5.91
N HIS A 76 27.94 24.74 -4.61
CA HIS A 76 28.51 23.59 -3.89
C HIS A 76 27.48 22.48 -3.70
N ASN A 77 26.24 22.85 -3.37
CA ASN A 77 25.17 21.91 -3.05
C ASN A 77 23.91 22.20 -3.87
N MET A 78 23.38 21.16 -4.51
CA MET A 78 22.11 21.19 -5.22
C MET A 78 21.18 20.10 -4.69
N ASN A 79 19.99 20.48 -4.22
CA ASN A 79 18.95 19.53 -3.80
C ASN A 79 17.69 19.72 -4.66
N LEU A 80 17.27 18.66 -5.35
CA LEU A 80 16.04 18.64 -6.16
C LEU A 80 15.10 17.60 -5.57
N VAL A 81 14.04 18.07 -4.90
CA VAL A 81 13.21 17.26 -4.01
C VAL A 81 11.73 17.38 -4.41
N ARG A 82 11.00 16.26 -4.39
CA ARG A 82 9.54 16.20 -4.68
C ARG A 82 9.16 16.83 -6.03
N MET A 83 10.00 16.68 -7.05
CA MET A 83 9.72 17.08 -8.44
C MET A 83 9.07 15.90 -9.18
N VAL A 84 7.82 15.59 -8.80
CA VAL A 84 7.18 14.29 -9.06
C VAL A 84 6.82 14.00 -10.53
N GLU A 85 6.73 15.00 -11.39
CA GLU A 85 6.49 14.82 -12.82
C GLU A 85 7.75 15.00 -13.68
N TRP A 86 8.91 15.23 -13.05
CA TRP A 86 10.16 15.50 -13.76
C TRP A 86 10.77 14.22 -14.32
N GLU A 87 10.75 14.07 -15.65
CA GLU A 87 11.17 12.86 -16.37
C GLU A 87 12.50 13.02 -17.10
N GLU A 88 12.81 14.22 -17.56
CA GLU A 88 13.91 14.49 -18.50
C GLU A 88 14.85 15.58 -17.96
N TRP A 89 16.15 15.28 -17.92
CA TRP A 89 17.20 16.25 -17.64
C TRP A 89 18.26 16.19 -18.72
N GLU A 90 18.29 17.22 -19.57
CA GLU A 90 19.07 17.22 -20.81
C GLU A 90 20.13 18.31 -20.80
N TRP A 91 21.40 17.94 -20.96
CA TRP A 91 22.46 18.86 -21.37
C TRP A 91 23.68 18.14 -21.95
N GLU A 92 24.37 18.81 -22.87
CA GLU A 92 25.51 18.27 -23.63
C GLU A 92 26.86 18.47 -22.93
N GLU A 93 27.83 17.60 -23.23
CA GLU A 93 29.17 17.60 -22.61
C GLU A 93 29.98 18.88 -22.84
N GLN A 94 29.68 19.66 -23.88
CA GLN A 94 30.43 20.87 -24.25
C GLN A 94 30.09 22.08 -23.37
N MET A 95 29.01 22.04 -22.57
CA MET A 95 28.55 23.17 -21.75
C MET A 95 29.21 23.18 -20.37
N GLN A 96 30.05 24.19 -20.09
CA GLN A 96 30.69 24.32 -18.78
C GLN A 96 29.69 24.70 -17.69
N ALA A 97 29.43 23.77 -16.77
CA ALA A 97 28.52 23.95 -15.65
C ALA A 97 29.07 23.28 -14.39
N PHE A 98 28.67 23.80 -13.22
CA PHE A 98 28.91 23.16 -11.92
C PHE A 98 30.39 22.86 -11.60
N PRO A 99 31.33 23.80 -11.83
CA PRO A 99 32.77 23.54 -11.69
C PRO A 99 33.18 23.17 -10.25
N VAL A 100 32.40 23.59 -9.25
CA VAL A 100 32.67 23.36 -7.82
C VAL A 100 31.54 22.63 -7.09
N LEU A 101 30.60 22.03 -7.82
CA LEU A 101 29.51 21.27 -7.22
C LEU A 101 30.08 20.04 -6.51
N GLN A 102 29.86 19.93 -5.20
CA GLN A 102 30.38 18.87 -4.36
C GLN A 102 29.32 17.81 -4.06
N LYS A 103 28.07 18.26 -3.85
CA LYS A 103 26.95 17.39 -3.48
C LYS A 103 25.73 17.64 -4.35
N LEU A 104 25.19 16.57 -4.92
CA LEU A 104 23.89 16.55 -5.59
C LEU A 104 22.96 15.58 -4.85
N MET A 105 21.76 16.05 -4.52
CA MET A 105 20.70 15.24 -3.93
C MET A 105 19.46 15.27 -4.82
N LEU A 106 18.98 14.09 -5.20
CA LEU A 106 17.75 13.87 -5.93
C LEU A 106 16.81 13.04 -5.05
N GLN A 107 15.60 13.53 -4.80
CA GLN A 107 14.63 12.82 -3.97
C GLN A 107 13.21 12.91 -4.53
N ARG A 108 12.53 11.77 -4.66
CA ARG A 108 11.12 11.68 -5.11
C ARG A 108 10.89 12.41 -6.46
N CYS A 109 11.57 11.95 -7.51
CA CYS A 109 11.38 12.40 -8.89
C CYS A 109 11.25 11.21 -9.86
N LYS A 110 10.87 11.47 -11.12
CA LYS A 110 10.66 10.46 -12.18
C LYS A 110 11.76 10.51 -13.25
N LEU A 111 12.96 10.94 -12.87
CA LEU A 111 14.06 11.11 -13.81
C LEU A 111 14.52 9.74 -14.35
N LYS A 112 14.63 9.62 -15.68
CA LYS A 112 15.00 8.35 -16.35
C LYS A 112 16.52 8.14 -16.41
N CYS A 113 17.27 9.21 -16.58
CA CYS A 113 18.74 9.20 -16.65
C CYS A 113 19.33 10.53 -16.16
N LEU A 114 20.57 10.49 -15.68
CA LEU A 114 21.34 11.71 -15.44
C LEU A 114 21.97 12.19 -16.76
N PRO A 115 22.05 13.50 -16.98
CA PRO A 115 22.60 14.06 -18.20
C PRO A 115 24.10 13.77 -18.33
N PRO A 116 24.61 13.36 -19.52
CA PRO A 116 26.02 13.06 -19.74
C PRO A 116 26.96 14.22 -19.42
N GLY A 117 26.50 15.45 -19.64
CA GLY A 117 27.30 16.61 -19.29
C GLY A 117 27.51 16.77 -17.77
N LEU A 118 26.66 16.20 -16.90
CA LEU A 118 26.88 16.22 -15.44
C LEU A 118 28.08 15.38 -15.09
N ALA A 119 28.12 14.18 -15.65
CA ALA A 119 29.20 13.24 -15.47
C ALA A 119 30.55 13.82 -15.94
N SER A 120 30.57 14.58 -17.04
CA SER A 120 31.80 15.14 -17.61
C SER A 120 32.25 16.49 -17.03
N GLN A 121 31.31 17.37 -16.63
CA GLN A 121 31.62 18.76 -16.25
C GLN A 121 31.63 19.02 -14.73
N ALA A 122 30.82 18.28 -13.95
CA ALA A 122 30.79 18.43 -12.49
C ALA A 122 31.99 17.72 -11.83
N ARG A 123 33.21 18.12 -12.18
CA ARG A 123 34.47 17.44 -11.80
C ARG A 123 34.79 17.49 -10.30
N ALA A 124 34.10 18.34 -9.55
CA ALA A 124 34.20 18.43 -8.09
C ALA A 124 33.17 17.54 -7.35
N LEU A 125 32.22 16.92 -8.08
CA LEU A 125 31.12 16.18 -7.50
C LEU A 125 31.65 14.92 -6.83
N ASN A 126 31.62 14.92 -5.50
CA ASN A 126 32.18 13.85 -4.68
C ASN A 126 31.09 13.06 -3.96
N LYS A 127 29.89 13.61 -3.79
CA LYS A 127 28.75 12.94 -3.16
C LYS A 127 27.49 13.04 -4.00
N LEU A 128 26.86 11.90 -4.26
CA LEU A 128 25.58 11.79 -4.96
C LEU A 128 24.61 10.99 -4.09
N CYS A 129 23.45 11.59 -3.82
CA CYS A 129 22.37 10.99 -3.03
C CYS A 129 21.13 10.88 -3.92
N ILE A 130 20.59 9.68 -4.13
CA ILE A 130 19.40 9.43 -4.95
C ILE A 130 18.41 8.60 -4.15
N TYR A 131 17.27 9.19 -3.81
CA TYR A 131 16.29 8.59 -2.90
C TYR A 131 14.89 8.57 -3.53
N HIS A 132 14.25 7.40 -3.58
CA HIS A 132 12.93 7.20 -4.17
C HIS A 132 12.82 7.74 -5.62
N VAL A 133 13.81 7.47 -6.47
CA VAL A 133 13.77 7.80 -7.91
C VAL A 133 13.51 6.53 -8.69
N HIS A 134 12.23 6.15 -8.77
CA HIS A 134 11.87 4.81 -9.22
C HIS A 134 12.18 4.53 -10.68
N SER A 135 12.22 5.54 -11.56
CA SER A 135 12.39 5.42 -13.02
C SER A 135 13.85 5.40 -13.53
N LEU A 136 14.83 5.62 -12.65
CA LEU A 136 16.24 5.71 -13.04
C LEU A 136 16.78 4.31 -13.39
N ILE A 137 17.27 4.12 -14.62
CA ILE A 137 17.66 2.79 -15.13
C ILE A 137 19.14 2.49 -14.90
N SER A 138 20.03 3.46 -15.15
CA SER A 138 21.48 3.29 -14.98
C SER A 138 22.18 4.53 -14.43
N LEU A 139 23.33 4.30 -13.79
CA LEU A 139 24.24 5.33 -13.32
C LEU A 139 25.68 5.01 -13.77
N GLU A 140 26.23 5.87 -14.63
CA GLU A 140 27.48 5.55 -15.35
C GLU A 140 28.43 6.76 -15.40
N ASN A 141 29.73 6.47 -15.39
CA ASN A 141 30.80 7.39 -15.79
C ASN A 141 30.97 8.68 -14.94
N PHE A 142 30.82 8.61 -13.61
CA PHE A 142 31.13 9.75 -12.72
C PHE A 142 32.56 9.64 -12.14
N PRO A 143 33.58 10.22 -12.78
CA PRO A 143 34.99 9.98 -12.42
C PRO A 143 35.41 10.61 -11.10
N SER A 144 34.72 11.66 -10.63
CA SER A 144 35.05 12.37 -9.39
C SER A 144 34.30 11.86 -8.15
N LEU A 145 33.31 10.99 -8.35
CA LEU A 145 32.40 10.54 -7.29
C LEU A 145 33.12 9.65 -6.27
N VAL A 146 32.93 9.94 -4.98
CA VAL A 146 33.58 9.26 -3.86
C VAL A 146 32.57 8.56 -2.96
N ASP A 147 31.39 9.15 -2.76
CA ASP A 147 30.30 8.63 -1.93
C ASP A 147 28.99 8.60 -2.74
N LEU A 148 28.39 7.41 -2.86
CA LEU A 148 27.11 7.19 -3.52
C LEU A 148 26.12 6.57 -2.54
N GLU A 149 24.98 7.22 -2.37
CA GLU A 149 23.89 6.76 -1.51
C GLU A 149 22.62 6.60 -2.35
N LEU A 150 22.10 5.38 -2.38
CA LEU A 150 20.91 4.97 -3.12
C LEU A 150 19.90 4.39 -2.13
N ASP A 151 18.68 4.93 -2.12
CA ASP A 151 17.57 4.42 -1.31
C ASP A 151 16.30 4.30 -2.16
N GLU A 152 15.64 3.14 -2.12
CA GLU A 152 14.36 2.86 -2.78
C GLU A 152 14.32 3.20 -4.30
N ASN A 153 15.40 2.91 -5.04
CA ASN A 153 15.45 3.07 -6.50
C ASN A 153 15.08 1.75 -7.20
N LEU A 154 13.78 1.57 -7.44
CA LEU A 154 13.18 0.27 -7.81
C LEU A 154 13.47 -0.19 -9.24
N ASP A 155 13.68 0.71 -10.21
CA ASP A 155 14.02 0.35 -11.59
C ASP A 155 15.52 0.42 -11.91
N LEU A 156 16.39 0.75 -10.94
CA LEU A 156 17.82 0.83 -11.17
C LEU A 156 18.41 -0.57 -11.43
N GLU A 157 18.91 -0.79 -12.65
CA GLU A 157 19.42 -2.10 -13.07
C GLU A 157 20.96 -2.17 -13.08
N MET A 158 21.64 -1.03 -13.24
CA MET A 158 23.07 -1.00 -13.53
C MET A 158 23.80 0.21 -12.94
N ILE A 159 24.97 -0.05 -12.35
CA ILE A 159 25.94 0.97 -11.91
C ILE A 159 27.32 0.60 -12.43
N THR A 160 27.94 1.47 -13.22
CA THR A 160 29.26 1.17 -13.83
C THR A 160 30.21 2.36 -13.88
N ASN A 161 31.51 2.06 -13.98
CA ASN A 161 32.58 3.04 -14.25
C ASN A 161 32.70 4.18 -13.23
N LEU A 162 32.63 3.84 -11.93
CA LEU A 162 32.79 4.80 -10.83
C LEU A 162 34.19 4.66 -10.21
N LEU A 163 35.21 5.09 -10.96
CA LEU A 163 36.62 4.77 -10.71
C LEU A 163 37.18 5.24 -9.36
N ARG A 164 36.61 6.30 -8.77
CA ARG A 164 37.06 6.89 -7.50
C ARG A 164 36.11 6.63 -6.33
N LEU A 165 35.06 5.84 -6.53
CA LEU A 165 34.05 5.59 -5.51
C LEU A 165 34.66 4.78 -4.36
N GLN A 166 34.63 5.35 -3.16
CA GLN A 166 35.18 4.74 -1.94
C GLN A 166 34.08 4.21 -1.03
N LYS A 167 32.91 4.85 -1.03
CA LYS A 167 31.75 4.47 -0.24
C LYS A 167 30.52 4.32 -1.12
N LEU A 168 29.88 3.16 -1.00
CA LEU A 168 28.62 2.85 -1.66
C LEU A 168 27.63 2.40 -0.60
N THR A 169 26.44 3.01 -0.58
CA THR A 169 25.31 2.61 0.26
C THR A 169 24.12 2.34 -0.64
N ILE A 170 23.59 1.12 -0.56
CA ILE A 170 22.43 0.70 -1.34
C ILE A 170 21.38 0.16 -0.37
N GLU A 171 20.24 0.84 -0.34
CA GLU A 171 19.06 0.46 0.42
C GLU A 171 17.90 0.22 -0.55
N ASN A 172 17.24 -0.94 -0.47
CA ASN A 172 16.01 -1.26 -1.22
C ASN A 172 16.05 -0.99 -2.75
N CYS A 173 17.12 -1.39 -3.45
CA CYS A 173 17.23 -1.38 -4.93
C CYS A 173 17.18 -2.80 -5.56
N PRO A 174 16.00 -3.47 -5.61
CA PRO A 174 15.89 -4.91 -5.89
C PRO A 174 16.23 -5.34 -7.33
N LYS A 175 16.15 -4.44 -8.32
CA LYS A 175 16.43 -4.77 -9.73
C LYS A 175 17.90 -4.62 -10.12
N LEU A 176 18.76 -4.13 -9.23
CA LEU A 176 20.18 -3.94 -9.52
C LEU A 176 20.84 -5.30 -9.79
N LYS A 177 21.36 -5.47 -11.01
CA LYS A 177 21.99 -6.73 -11.46
C LYS A 177 23.47 -6.56 -11.75
N VAL A 178 23.88 -5.37 -12.18
CA VAL A 178 25.24 -5.09 -12.65
C VAL A 178 25.88 -4.02 -11.77
N LEU A 179 27.03 -4.36 -11.17
CA LEU A 179 27.86 -3.47 -10.38
C LEU A 179 29.33 -3.72 -10.72
N GLU A 180 29.88 -2.93 -11.64
CA GLU A 180 31.20 -3.18 -12.24
C GLU A 180 32.02 -1.89 -12.42
N GLY A 181 33.34 -2.03 -12.58
CA GLY A 181 34.22 -0.87 -12.83
C GLY A 181 34.35 0.08 -11.63
N ILE A 182 34.38 -0.47 -10.40
CA ILE A 182 34.50 0.28 -9.13
C ILE A 182 35.74 -0.17 -8.32
N PRO A 183 36.96 0.03 -8.84
CA PRO A 183 38.19 -0.53 -8.26
C PRO A 183 38.61 0.09 -6.92
N ALA A 184 38.14 1.30 -6.59
CA ALA A 184 38.53 2.03 -5.38
C ALA A 184 37.60 1.80 -4.17
N LEU A 185 36.62 0.89 -4.27
CA LEU A 185 35.60 0.70 -3.25
C LEU A 185 36.22 0.21 -1.93
N HIS A 186 36.03 0.98 -0.86
CA HIS A 186 36.54 0.64 0.47
C HIS A 186 35.45 0.18 1.43
N ARG A 187 34.29 0.84 1.38
CA ARG A 187 33.14 0.55 2.23
C ARG A 187 31.91 0.34 1.37
N PHE A 188 31.28 -0.81 1.54
CA PHE A 188 30.02 -1.13 0.93
C PHE A 188 28.97 -1.41 2.01
N VAL A 189 27.86 -0.68 1.98
CA VAL A 189 26.70 -0.89 2.84
C VAL A 189 25.55 -1.37 1.97
N LEU A 190 24.96 -2.50 2.33
CA LEU A 190 23.86 -3.12 1.61
C LEU A 190 22.72 -3.41 2.59
N ALA A 191 21.57 -2.77 2.42
CA ALA A 191 20.45 -2.90 3.34
C ALA A 191 19.17 -3.31 2.60
N TYR A 192 18.69 -4.52 2.88
CA TYR A 192 17.32 -4.94 2.56
C TYR A 192 16.80 -5.81 3.70
N ASN A 193 15.73 -5.37 4.37
CA ASN A 193 15.24 -6.01 5.59
C ASN A 193 14.81 -7.49 5.37
N ASP A 194 14.47 -7.85 4.14
CA ASP A 194 14.04 -9.17 3.69
C ASP A 194 15.07 -9.89 2.81
N MET A 195 16.33 -9.41 2.76
CA MET A 195 17.37 -10.08 1.95
C MET A 195 17.58 -11.52 2.41
N GLU A 196 17.28 -12.49 1.56
CA GLU A 196 17.50 -13.92 1.85
C GLU A 196 18.83 -14.44 1.29
N THR A 197 19.40 -13.79 0.27
CA THR A 197 20.68 -14.18 -0.35
C THR A 197 21.55 -12.96 -0.67
N ILE A 198 22.88 -13.13 -0.64
CA ILE A 198 23.83 -12.11 -1.07
C ILE A 198 23.76 -12.00 -2.61
N PRO A 199 23.63 -10.77 -3.17
CA PRO A 199 23.51 -10.58 -4.61
C PRO A 199 24.71 -11.09 -5.41
N LYS A 200 24.46 -11.58 -6.63
CA LYS A 200 25.50 -12.18 -7.48
C LYS A 200 26.61 -11.21 -7.87
N TYR A 201 26.30 -9.92 -8.03
CA TYR A 201 27.29 -8.90 -8.38
C TYR A 201 28.36 -8.67 -7.31
N MET A 202 28.18 -9.20 -6.09
CA MET A 202 29.20 -9.17 -5.05
C MET A 202 30.50 -9.84 -5.47
N GLY A 203 30.45 -10.84 -6.36
CA GLY A 203 31.65 -11.47 -6.91
C GLY A 203 32.47 -10.54 -7.84
N GLY A 204 31.87 -9.47 -8.37
CA GLY A 204 32.54 -8.51 -9.25
C GLY A 204 33.20 -7.33 -8.52
N ILE A 205 33.05 -7.25 -7.19
CA ILE A 205 33.59 -6.15 -6.37
C ILE A 205 34.39 -6.69 -5.19
N ASN A 206 35.33 -5.89 -4.69
CA ASN A 206 36.20 -6.28 -3.59
C ASN A 206 36.33 -5.16 -2.54
N PRO A 207 35.26 -4.87 -1.77
CA PRO A 207 35.33 -3.88 -0.69
C PRO A 207 36.17 -4.39 0.48
N ARG A 208 36.85 -3.49 1.21
CA ARG A 208 37.53 -3.85 2.47
C ARG A 208 36.55 -4.05 3.63
N HIS A 209 35.47 -3.29 3.63
CA HIS A 209 34.43 -3.33 4.65
C HIS A 209 33.07 -3.53 4.01
N LEU A 210 32.38 -4.58 4.42
CA LEU A 210 31.00 -4.86 4.03
C LEU A 210 30.10 -4.75 5.26
N GLU A 211 29.06 -3.93 5.16
CA GLU A 211 28.01 -3.83 6.17
C GLU A 211 26.68 -4.29 5.54
N LEU A 212 26.08 -5.34 6.10
CA LEU A 212 24.83 -5.92 5.61
C LEU A 212 23.71 -5.69 6.64
N TYR A 213 22.54 -5.26 6.17
CA TYR A 213 21.29 -5.36 6.90
C TYR A 213 20.38 -6.31 6.13
N CYS A 214 20.10 -7.48 6.71
CA CYS A 214 19.48 -8.60 6.03
C CYS A 214 18.41 -9.30 6.87
N SER A 215 17.73 -10.28 6.26
CA SER A 215 16.85 -11.18 7.01
C SER A 215 17.64 -12.01 8.02
N LEU A 216 16.97 -12.45 9.09
CA LEU A 216 17.58 -13.38 10.06
C LEU A 216 18.02 -14.70 9.39
N ALA A 217 17.35 -15.14 8.33
CA ALA A 217 17.71 -16.34 7.58
C ALA A 217 19.10 -16.20 6.92
N LEU A 218 19.32 -15.08 6.22
CA LEU A 218 20.62 -14.81 5.60
C LEU A 218 21.70 -14.60 6.66
N LEU A 219 21.38 -13.91 7.76
CA LEU A 219 22.32 -13.74 8.86
C LEU A 219 22.78 -15.08 9.45
N VAL A 220 21.85 -16.03 9.66
CA VAL A 220 22.15 -17.39 10.11
C VAL A 220 23.01 -18.14 9.10
N SER A 221 22.76 -17.96 7.79
CA SER A 221 23.58 -18.54 6.72
C SER A 221 25.03 -18.02 6.76
N ILE A 222 25.22 -16.72 6.98
CA ILE A 222 26.56 -16.11 7.14
C ILE A 222 27.22 -16.57 8.46
N ALA A 223 26.43 -16.70 9.54
CA ALA A 223 26.90 -17.18 10.83
C ALA A 223 27.41 -18.63 10.79
N ALA A 224 26.96 -19.44 9.82
CA ALA A 224 27.47 -20.79 9.60
C ALA A 224 28.92 -20.82 9.03
N GLY A 225 29.49 -19.66 8.69
CA GLY A 225 30.87 -19.54 8.25
C GLY A 225 31.14 -20.34 6.98
N GLN A 226 32.29 -21.02 6.92
CA GLN A 226 32.73 -21.86 5.80
C GLN A 226 31.75 -22.98 5.41
N SER A 227 30.80 -23.34 6.27
CA SER A 227 29.76 -24.34 5.98
C SER A 227 28.47 -23.72 5.43
N GLY A 228 28.36 -22.39 5.39
CA GLY A 228 27.18 -21.66 4.93
C GLY A 228 27.13 -21.51 3.40
N PRO A 229 25.94 -21.62 2.78
CA PRO A 229 25.79 -21.56 1.32
C PRO A 229 26.13 -20.19 0.70
N GLU A 230 26.17 -19.13 1.52
CA GLU A 230 26.44 -17.76 1.07
C GLU A 230 27.88 -17.31 1.32
N TRP A 231 28.70 -18.16 1.96
CA TRP A 231 30.06 -17.81 2.40
C TRP A 231 30.98 -17.41 1.26
N ASP A 232 30.93 -18.13 0.14
CA ASP A 232 31.80 -17.89 -1.02
C ASP A 232 31.61 -16.48 -1.63
N LYS A 233 30.47 -15.83 -1.38
CA LYS A 233 30.17 -14.49 -1.92
C LYS A 233 30.72 -13.35 -1.06
N CYS A 234 31.16 -13.62 0.17
CA CYS A 234 31.70 -12.60 1.09
C CYS A 234 33.03 -12.98 1.75
N SER A 235 33.53 -14.20 1.52
CA SER A 235 34.78 -14.70 2.12
C SER A 235 36.03 -13.93 1.70
N HIS A 236 35.98 -13.20 0.58
CA HIS A 236 37.07 -12.35 0.09
C HIS A 236 37.15 -10.99 0.78
N VAL A 237 36.12 -10.60 1.55
CA VAL A 237 36.03 -9.29 2.20
C VAL A 237 36.75 -9.31 3.56
N GLU A 238 37.69 -8.38 3.77
CA GLU A 238 38.51 -8.31 5.00
C GLU A 238 37.68 -8.18 6.29
N HIS A 239 36.64 -7.34 6.26
CA HIS A 239 35.77 -7.06 7.41
C HIS A 239 34.30 -7.10 7.00
N VAL A 240 33.53 -8.03 7.56
CA VAL A 240 32.08 -8.12 7.33
C VAL A 240 31.32 -7.88 8.64
N LYS A 241 30.35 -6.98 8.60
CA LYS A 241 29.39 -6.74 9.67
C LYS A 241 28.00 -6.98 9.12
N ALA A 242 27.38 -8.08 9.48
CA ALA A 242 26.01 -8.38 9.09
C ALA A 242 25.09 -8.20 10.29
N TYR A 243 23.92 -7.63 10.06
CA TYR A 243 22.91 -7.35 11.05
C TYR A 243 21.56 -7.86 10.57
N ALA A 244 20.79 -8.47 11.47
CA ALA A 244 19.38 -8.71 11.23
C ALA A 244 18.55 -8.00 12.28
N ARG A 245 17.46 -7.41 11.78
CA ARG A 245 16.54 -6.63 12.59
C ARG A 245 15.64 -7.56 13.39
N GLU A 246 15.54 -7.26 14.67
CA GLU A 246 14.52 -7.76 15.59
C GLU A 246 14.21 -6.59 16.56
N GLY A 247 12.94 -6.38 16.87
CA GLY A 247 12.36 -5.14 17.39
C GLY A 247 12.66 -3.83 16.63
N GLY A 248 12.61 -2.75 17.40
CA GLY A 248 13.15 -1.46 16.99
C GLY A 248 14.68 -1.47 16.82
N ASN A 249 15.36 -2.60 17.04
CA ASN A 249 16.81 -2.69 16.99
C ASN A 249 17.28 -3.32 15.67
N SER A 250 17.69 -2.47 14.73
CA SER A 250 18.25 -2.87 13.43
C SER A 250 19.54 -3.68 13.53
N ARG A 251 20.16 -3.75 14.71
CA ARG A 251 21.40 -4.49 14.99
C ARG A 251 21.24 -5.53 16.10
N LYS A 252 20.00 -5.99 16.35
CA LYS A 252 19.72 -6.96 17.42
C LYS A 252 20.53 -8.23 17.24
N TRP A 253 20.48 -8.80 16.05
CA TRP A 253 21.30 -9.95 15.69
C TRP A 253 22.49 -9.47 14.86
N TYR A 254 23.66 -10.05 15.10
CA TYR A 254 24.85 -9.68 14.37
C TYR A 254 25.76 -10.87 14.07
N VAL A 255 26.51 -10.72 13.00
CA VAL A 255 27.71 -11.50 12.69
C VAL A 255 28.83 -10.50 12.38
N LEU A 256 29.93 -10.62 13.09
CA LEU A 256 31.16 -9.88 12.85
C LEU A 256 32.21 -10.88 12.37
N TYR A 257 32.74 -10.63 11.19
CA TYR A 257 33.75 -11.47 10.57
C TYR A 257 34.98 -10.63 10.22
N ILE A 258 36.15 -11.15 10.55
CA ILE A 258 37.47 -10.60 10.20
C ILE A 258 38.31 -11.74 9.62
N VAL A 259 38.95 -11.50 8.47
CA VAL A 259 39.77 -12.50 7.78
C VAL A 259 41.09 -12.77 8.50
N ASP A 260 41.79 -11.73 8.96
CA ASP A 260 43.13 -11.83 9.56
C ASP A 260 43.30 -10.92 10.80
N PRO A 261 43.45 -11.47 12.02
CA PRO A 261 43.31 -12.90 12.33
C PRO A 261 41.86 -13.35 12.16
N TYR A 262 41.66 -14.60 11.70
CA TYR A 262 40.31 -15.15 11.50
C TYR A 262 39.50 -15.08 12.80
N ASN A 263 38.42 -14.32 12.78
CA ASN A 263 37.47 -14.22 13.89
C ASN A 263 36.04 -14.13 13.34
N LEU A 264 35.16 -14.96 13.89
CA LEU A 264 33.72 -14.95 13.59
C LEU A 264 32.97 -14.87 14.91
N GLU A 265 32.44 -13.68 15.23
CA GLU A 265 31.68 -13.40 16.43
C GLU A 265 30.21 -13.22 16.08
N THR A 266 29.31 -13.89 16.81
CA THR A 266 27.87 -13.76 16.58
C THR A 266 27.09 -14.00 17.86
N ASN A 267 25.98 -13.29 18.02
CA ASN A 267 25.00 -13.53 19.08
C ASN A 267 23.80 -14.39 18.60
N VAL A 268 23.86 -14.93 17.38
CA VAL A 268 22.87 -15.87 16.84
C VAL A 268 23.05 -17.24 17.54
N SER A 269 22.04 -17.66 18.31
CA SER A 269 22.09 -18.94 19.04
C SER A 269 22.18 -20.16 18.12
N ARG A 270 22.84 -21.23 18.58
CA ARG A 270 22.84 -22.55 17.91
C ARG A 270 21.44 -23.12 17.69
N SER A 271 20.46 -22.74 18.52
CA SER A 271 19.05 -23.10 18.33
C SER A 271 18.41 -22.45 17.10
N PHE A 272 18.87 -21.29 16.63
CA PHE A 272 18.42 -20.70 15.36
C PHE A 272 19.00 -21.43 14.14
N MET A 273 20.20 -22.01 14.29
CA MET A 273 20.80 -22.92 13.29
C MET A 273 20.07 -24.29 13.25
N SER A 274 19.24 -24.58 14.26
CA SER A 274 18.39 -25.76 14.40
C SER A 274 16.91 -25.36 14.46
N ARG A 275 16.39 -24.70 13.41
CA ARG A 275 15.06 -24.04 13.39
C ARG A 275 13.94 -24.87 14.07
N GLY A 276 13.17 -24.17 14.92
CA GLY A 276 12.08 -24.66 15.75
C GLY A 276 10.81 -25.09 15.00
N THR A 277 9.97 -25.82 15.73
CA THR A 277 9.16 -26.96 15.25
C THR A 277 7.73 -26.61 14.81
N LEU A 278 7.24 -25.37 14.95
CA LEU A 278 5.85 -25.03 14.59
C LEU A 278 5.66 -24.46 13.18
N THR A 279 6.71 -23.89 12.57
CA THR A 279 6.63 -23.27 11.23
C THR A 279 7.20 -24.13 10.10
N SER A 280 7.63 -25.37 10.38
CA SER A 280 8.19 -26.31 9.39
C SER A 280 7.12 -27.01 8.55
N PHE A 281 6.04 -26.32 8.19
CA PHE A 281 5.18 -26.80 7.12
C PHE A 281 5.86 -26.44 5.80
N GLU A 282 6.62 -27.42 5.28
CA GLU A 282 7.26 -27.38 3.96
C GLU A 282 6.21 -27.36 2.81
N ASP A 283 4.93 -27.58 3.13
CA ASP A 283 3.80 -27.43 2.20
C ASP A 283 3.02 -26.13 2.41
N ALA A 284 2.93 -25.32 1.35
CA ALA A 284 2.12 -24.11 1.31
C ALA A 284 0.62 -24.39 1.55
N ASP A 285 0.09 -25.47 0.97
CA ASP A 285 -1.31 -25.87 1.10
C ASP A 285 -1.72 -26.14 2.55
N ARG A 286 -0.80 -26.73 3.34
CA ARG A 286 -1.04 -27.03 4.75
C ARG A 286 -0.99 -25.77 5.62
N PHE A 287 -0.15 -24.80 5.26
CA PHE A 287 -0.07 -23.51 5.94
C PHE A 287 -1.37 -22.70 5.74
N GLU A 288 -1.83 -22.59 4.51
CA GLU A 288 -3.06 -21.86 4.18
C GLU A 288 -4.30 -22.52 4.80
N TYR A 289 -4.35 -23.85 4.84
CA TYR A 289 -5.42 -24.57 5.52
C TYR A 289 -5.48 -24.27 7.03
N VAL A 290 -4.32 -24.21 7.70
CA VAL A 290 -4.24 -23.98 9.16
C VAL A 290 -4.51 -22.52 9.52
N PHE A 291 -3.93 -21.57 8.79
CA PHE A 291 -4.00 -20.15 9.13
C PHE A 291 -5.01 -19.35 8.32
N LYS A 292 -5.70 -19.97 7.35
CA LYS A 292 -6.70 -19.32 6.47
C LYS A 292 -6.15 -18.07 5.76
N MET A 293 -4.84 -18.04 5.53
CA MET A 293 -4.13 -16.93 4.87
C MET A 293 -2.81 -17.41 4.25
N SER A 294 -2.31 -16.66 3.26
CA SER A 294 -1.01 -16.92 2.65
C SER A 294 0.16 -16.67 3.61
N ARG A 295 1.32 -17.27 3.32
CA ARG A 295 2.56 -16.99 4.08
C ARG A 295 2.99 -15.52 3.98
N LYS A 296 2.75 -14.87 2.83
CA LYS A 296 2.99 -13.43 2.64
C LYS A 296 2.14 -12.59 3.60
N THR A 297 0.85 -12.91 3.72
CA THR A 297 -0.08 -12.26 4.67
C THR A 297 0.36 -12.47 6.11
N PHE A 298 0.77 -13.69 6.47
CA PHE A 298 1.28 -13.99 7.80
C PHE A 298 2.55 -13.20 8.16
N SER A 299 3.52 -13.13 7.24
CA SER A 299 4.73 -12.33 7.42
C SER A 299 4.43 -10.84 7.56
N TYR A 300 3.44 -10.33 6.81
CA TYR A 300 2.95 -8.97 6.96
C TYR A 300 2.37 -8.72 8.37
N ILE A 301 1.52 -9.62 8.86
CA ILE A 301 0.96 -9.53 10.22
C ILE A 301 2.06 -9.55 11.28
N CYS A 302 3.07 -10.42 11.15
CA CYS A 302 4.23 -10.44 12.05
C CYS A 302 4.95 -9.09 12.06
N SER A 303 5.20 -8.52 10.89
CA SER A 303 5.82 -7.20 10.73
C SER A 303 4.93 -6.07 11.30
N LEU A 304 3.62 -6.20 11.16
CA LEU A 304 2.63 -5.22 11.62
C LEU A 304 2.55 -5.18 13.15
N VAL A 305 2.48 -6.33 13.82
CA VAL A 305 2.31 -6.41 15.30
C VAL A 305 3.62 -6.25 16.06
N TYR A 306 4.70 -6.06 15.34
CA TYR A 306 6.00 -5.87 15.91
C TYR A 306 6.10 -4.58 16.75
N VAL A 307 6.33 -4.74 18.05
CA VAL A 307 6.53 -3.64 18.99
C VAL A 307 7.70 -4.00 19.90
N PRO A 308 8.64 -3.07 20.19
CA PRO A 308 9.73 -3.33 21.13
C PRO A 308 9.27 -3.85 22.50
N SER A 309 8.08 -3.45 22.99
CA SER A 309 7.51 -3.94 24.25
C SER A 309 6.99 -5.39 24.20
N LEU A 310 6.66 -5.92 23.02
CA LEU A 310 6.34 -7.34 22.81
C LEU A 310 7.60 -8.23 22.91
N GLU A 311 8.79 -7.66 22.71
CA GLU A 311 10.10 -8.30 22.93
C GLU A 311 10.63 -8.17 24.35
N VAL A 312 10.25 -7.13 25.10
CA VAL A 312 10.74 -6.92 26.48
C VAL A 312 10.34 -8.07 27.43
N MET A 313 9.37 -8.91 27.07
CA MET A 313 9.11 -10.19 27.74
C MET A 313 9.81 -11.36 27.01
N ASN A 314 11.10 -11.52 27.26
CA ASN A 314 11.87 -12.75 26.98
C ASN A 314 11.46 -13.93 27.91
N SER A 315 10.20 -14.02 28.33
CA SER A 315 9.75 -14.98 29.35
C SER A 315 8.82 -16.08 28.84
N TYR A 316 8.36 -16.03 27.58
CA TYR A 316 7.48 -17.08 27.06
C TYR A 316 8.29 -18.23 26.48
N THR A 317 8.06 -19.41 27.02
CA THR A 317 8.69 -20.64 26.58
C THR A 317 7.64 -21.67 26.17
N PHE A 318 8.04 -22.56 25.29
CA PHE A 318 7.46 -23.89 25.17
C PHE A 318 7.62 -24.68 26.48
N ASP A 319 6.86 -25.75 26.63
CA ASP A 319 6.95 -26.64 27.79
C ASP A 319 8.34 -27.28 27.94
N ASP A 320 9.11 -27.38 26.84
CA ASP A 320 10.49 -27.86 26.81
C ASP A 320 11.56 -26.79 27.13
N GLY A 321 11.14 -25.56 27.44
CA GLY A 321 12.01 -24.44 27.81
C GLY A 321 12.57 -23.64 26.63
N ARG A 322 12.26 -24.00 25.38
CA ARG A 322 12.64 -23.17 24.21
C ARG A 322 11.84 -21.87 24.19
N LEU A 323 12.48 -20.75 23.83
CA LEU A 323 11.83 -19.44 23.74
C LEU A 323 10.89 -19.36 22.52
N LEU A 324 9.72 -18.74 22.70
CA LEU A 324 8.80 -18.44 21.60
C LEU A 324 9.32 -17.28 20.75
N SER A 325 9.47 -17.51 19.44
CA SER A 325 9.71 -16.44 18.44
C SER A 325 8.48 -15.55 18.28
N LEU A 326 8.60 -14.44 17.54
CA LEU A 326 7.45 -13.59 17.20
C LEU A 326 6.43 -14.37 16.37
N GLU A 327 6.91 -15.13 15.40
CA GLU A 327 6.11 -15.96 14.51
C GLU A 327 5.35 -17.04 15.29
N ASP A 328 6.00 -17.70 16.27
CA ASP A 328 5.33 -18.67 17.14
C ASP A 328 4.19 -18.00 17.94
N ARG A 329 4.44 -16.80 18.47
CA ARG A 329 3.45 -16.04 19.24
C ARG A 329 2.26 -15.63 18.37
N VAL A 330 2.51 -15.14 17.15
CA VAL A 330 1.47 -14.80 16.18
C VAL A 330 0.67 -16.04 15.79
N ALA A 331 1.34 -17.18 15.55
CA ALA A 331 0.68 -18.44 15.24
C ALA A 331 -0.23 -18.93 16.38
N ILE A 332 0.23 -18.86 17.64
CA ILE A 332 -0.56 -19.23 18.82
C ILE A 332 -1.78 -18.31 18.95
N ALA A 333 -1.59 -16.99 18.81
CA ALA A 333 -2.67 -16.03 18.92
C ALA A 333 -3.74 -16.22 17.81
N LEU A 334 -3.32 -16.39 16.56
CA LEU A 334 -4.23 -16.68 15.44
C LEU A 334 -4.97 -18.01 15.66
N LYS A 335 -4.28 -19.05 16.13
CA LYS A 335 -4.91 -20.35 16.45
C LYS A 335 -6.00 -20.19 17.51
N ARG A 336 -5.78 -19.35 18.53
CA ARG A 336 -6.80 -19.02 19.53
C ARG A 336 -7.98 -18.29 18.91
N LEU A 337 -7.74 -17.26 18.08
CA LEU A 337 -8.81 -16.48 17.46
C LEU A 337 -9.66 -17.32 16.47
N TYR A 338 -9.06 -18.32 15.82
CA TYR A 338 -9.75 -19.24 14.91
C TYR A 338 -10.53 -20.37 15.58
N SER A 339 -10.29 -20.60 16.87
CA SER A 339 -10.87 -21.70 17.62
C SER A 339 -11.91 -21.22 18.63
N SER A 340 -12.90 -22.06 18.90
CA SER A 340 -13.80 -21.92 20.06
C SER A 340 -13.36 -22.80 21.23
N GLU A 341 -12.24 -23.50 21.10
CA GLU A 341 -11.67 -24.35 22.15
C GLU A 341 -11.12 -23.51 23.30
N PRO A 342 -11.10 -24.08 24.52
CA PRO A 342 -10.57 -23.36 25.66
C PRO A 342 -9.03 -23.31 25.59
N PRO A 343 -8.38 -22.32 26.25
CA PRO A 343 -6.95 -22.05 26.08
C PRO A 343 -6.03 -23.21 26.47
N GLU A 344 -6.47 -24.12 27.35
CA GLU A 344 -5.75 -25.32 27.80
C GLU A 344 -5.59 -26.33 26.66
N THR A 345 -6.67 -26.53 25.87
CA THR A 345 -6.65 -27.41 24.70
C THR A 345 -5.74 -26.84 23.62
N ILE A 346 -5.82 -25.54 23.39
CA ILE A 346 -4.95 -24.84 22.44
C ILE A 346 -3.49 -24.95 22.89
N GLY A 347 -3.20 -24.71 24.16
CA GLY A 347 -1.86 -24.79 24.74
C GLY A 347 -1.26 -26.19 24.59
N SER A 348 -2.03 -27.23 24.93
CA SER A 348 -1.64 -28.64 24.77
C SER A 348 -1.30 -28.98 23.32
N SER A 349 -2.04 -28.42 22.36
CA SER A 349 -1.84 -28.68 20.92
C SER A 349 -0.58 -28.02 20.31
N VAL A 350 0.05 -27.09 21.02
CA VAL A 350 1.26 -26.37 20.58
C VAL A 350 2.38 -26.39 21.62
N SER A 351 2.24 -27.21 22.67
CA SER A 351 3.21 -27.41 23.75
C SER A 351 3.58 -26.12 24.50
N VAL A 352 2.56 -25.35 24.90
CA VAL A 352 2.70 -24.18 25.78
C VAL A 352 1.64 -24.18 26.87
N SER A 353 1.92 -23.54 28.00
CA SER A 353 0.94 -23.38 29.08
C SER A 353 -0.30 -22.54 28.67
N GLU A 354 -1.43 -22.79 29.33
CA GLU A 354 -2.66 -22.01 29.19
C GLU A 354 -2.41 -20.50 29.38
N SER A 355 -1.66 -20.14 30.43
CA SER A 355 -1.31 -18.75 30.74
C SER A 355 -0.51 -18.09 29.62
N THR A 356 0.37 -18.85 28.96
CA THR A 356 1.11 -18.38 27.78
C THR A 356 0.16 -18.09 26.62
N VAL A 357 -0.80 -18.96 26.33
CA VAL A 357 -1.79 -18.75 25.26
C VAL A 357 -2.59 -17.49 25.51
N LEU A 358 -3.11 -17.30 26.74
CA LEU A 358 -3.89 -16.12 27.12
C LEU A 358 -3.09 -14.83 26.94
N LEU A 359 -1.91 -14.75 27.55
CA LEU A 359 -1.12 -13.53 27.58
C LEU A 359 -0.56 -13.16 26.19
N VAL A 360 -0.10 -14.16 25.43
CA VAL A 360 0.34 -13.95 24.04
C VAL A 360 -0.79 -13.40 23.17
N SER A 361 -2.00 -13.97 23.32
CA SER A 361 -3.15 -13.58 22.50
C SER A 361 -3.64 -12.17 22.85
N GLU A 362 -3.70 -11.81 24.13
CA GLU A 362 -4.08 -10.44 24.55
C GLU A 362 -3.11 -9.39 24.00
N ARG A 363 -1.80 -9.67 24.08
CA ARG A 363 -0.76 -8.76 23.55
C ARG A 363 -0.82 -8.65 22.03
N PHE A 364 -1.07 -9.76 21.35
CA PHE A 364 -1.27 -9.77 19.90
C PHE A 364 -2.50 -8.93 19.51
N VAL A 365 -3.65 -9.15 20.15
CA VAL A 365 -4.88 -8.38 19.90
C VAL A 365 -4.66 -6.89 20.11
N ASP A 366 -4.03 -6.48 21.22
CA ASP A 366 -3.74 -5.07 21.49
C ASP A 366 -2.83 -4.45 20.42
N ALA A 367 -1.81 -5.19 19.98
CA ALA A 367 -0.90 -4.73 18.93
C ALA A 367 -1.60 -4.57 17.57
N VAL A 368 -2.42 -5.56 17.16
CA VAL A 368 -3.24 -5.48 15.94
C VAL A 368 -4.22 -4.30 16.05
N TYR A 369 -4.96 -4.19 17.15
CA TYR A 369 -5.94 -3.13 17.37
C TYR A 369 -5.34 -1.73 17.18
N LYS A 370 -4.14 -1.50 17.73
CA LYS A 370 -3.46 -0.20 17.66
C LYS A 370 -2.85 0.07 16.28
N ARG A 371 -2.26 -0.95 15.64
CA ARG A 371 -1.39 -0.76 14.46
C ARG A 371 -2.10 -1.03 13.14
N ALA A 372 -3.13 -1.87 13.14
CA ALA A 372 -3.90 -2.23 11.94
C ALA A 372 -5.08 -1.30 11.66
N LYS A 373 -5.27 -0.22 12.44
CA LYS A 373 -6.41 0.71 12.34
C LYS A 373 -6.65 1.24 10.91
N ASN A 374 -5.58 1.44 10.14
CA ASN A 374 -5.66 1.92 8.76
C ASN A 374 -6.40 0.96 7.81
N HIS A 375 -6.41 -0.35 8.10
CA HIS A 375 -7.14 -1.34 7.30
C HIS A 375 -8.66 -1.24 7.48
N GLY A 376 -9.14 -0.62 8.57
CA GLY A 376 -10.57 -0.39 8.80
C GLY A 376 -10.99 1.08 8.65
N ARG A 377 -10.18 1.91 7.98
CA ARG A 377 -10.49 3.32 7.76
C ARG A 377 -11.57 3.50 6.69
N TRP A 378 -12.34 4.56 6.83
CA TRP A 378 -13.27 5.00 5.79
C TRP A 378 -12.49 5.31 4.49
N PRO A 379 -13.01 4.95 3.30
CA PRO A 379 -12.33 5.17 2.04
C PRO A 379 -12.11 6.66 1.73
N ASP A 380 -10.96 6.98 1.14
CA ASP A 380 -10.74 8.27 0.47
C ASP A 380 -11.58 8.37 -0.83
N SER A 381 -11.58 9.53 -1.49
CA SER A 381 -12.39 9.76 -2.69
C SER A 381 -12.11 8.78 -3.82
N SER A 382 -10.84 8.43 -4.06
CA SER A 382 -10.46 7.51 -5.13
C SER A 382 -10.93 6.08 -4.85
N LYS A 383 -10.72 5.59 -3.61
CA LYS A 383 -11.24 4.28 -3.19
C LYS A 383 -12.76 4.25 -3.17
N MET A 384 -13.39 5.36 -2.80
CA MET A 384 -14.85 5.49 -2.82
C MET A 384 -15.42 5.41 -4.24
N ASP A 385 -14.78 6.04 -5.22
CA ASP A 385 -15.16 5.94 -6.62
C ASP A 385 -15.07 4.50 -7.15
N ASN A 386 -14.04 3.75 -6.75
CA ASN A 386 -13.94 2.32 -7.07
C ASN A 386 -15.08 1.51 -6.44
N ILE A 387 -15.38 1.72 -5.15
CA ILE A 387 -16.49 1.06 -4.46
C ILE A 387 -17.82 1.32 -5.16
N LYS A 388 -18.10 2.59 -5.50
CA LYS A 388 -19.32 2.97 -6.25
C LYS A 388 -19.39 2.28 -7.61
N SER A 389 -18.27 2.22 -8.35
CA SER A 389 -18.20 1.53 -9.63
C SER A 389 -18.52 0.04 -9.51
N MET A 390 -18.11 -0.61 -8.42
CA MET A 390 -18.42 -2.02 -8.17
C MET A 390 -19.89 -2.24 -7.84
N PHE A 391 -20.48 -1.42 -6.96
CA PHE A 391 -21.93 -1.50 -6.69
C PHE A 391 -22.78 -1.22 -7.93
N ASP A 392 -22.33 -0.30 -8.79
CA ASP A 392 -22.94 -0.05 -10.08
C ASP A 392 -22.85 -1.30 -10.99
N LYS A 393 -21.68 -1.89 -11.17
CA LYS A 393 -21.51 -3.08 -12.03
C LYS A 393 -22.25 -4.32 -11.53
N ILE A 394 -22.29 -4.56 -10.22
CA ILE A 394 -22.81 -5.81 -9.65
C ILE A 394 -24.34 -5.71 -9.44
N HIS A 395 -24.84 -4.54 -9.05
CA HIS A 395 -26.24 -4.37 -8.61
C HIS A 395 -26.98 -3.22 -9.32
N ASN A 396 -26.33 -2.50 -10.26
CA ASN A 396 -26.78 -1.23 -10.84
C ASN A 396 -27.11 -0.18 -9.76
N MET A 397 -26.44 -0.27 -8.60
CA MET A 397 -26.63 0.60 -7.45
C MET A 397 -25.65 1.78 -7.54
N HIS A 398 -25.95 2.70 -8.44
CA HIS A 398 -25.16 3.90 -8.67
C HIS A 398 -25.04 4.74 -7.38
N ASN A 399 -23.87 5.32 -7.12
CA ASN A 399 -23.58 6.12 -5.91
C ASN A 399 -23.74 5.39 -4.55
N CYS A 400 -23.98 4.08 -4.57
CA CYS A 400 -23.97 3.27 -3.35
C CYS A 400 -22.53 3.03 -2.89
N CYS A 401 -22.26 3.36 -1.62
CA CYS A 401 -20.91 3.39 -1.04
C CYS A 401 -20.65 2.25 -0.04
N GLY A 402 -21.65 1.42 0.23
CA GLY A 402 -21.55 0.33 1.20
C GLY A 402 -22.90 -0.10 1.74
N VAL A 403 -22.86 -1.18 2.52
CA VAL A 403 -24.00 -1.75 3.22
C VAL A 403 -23.74 -1.63 4.71
N ILE A 404 -24.66 -1.02 5.45
CA ILE A 404 -24.63 -1.02 6.91
C ILE A 404 -25.45 -2.19 7.47
N CYS A 405 -24.90 -2.89 8.44
CA CYS A 405 -25.57 -3.97 9.14
C CYS A 405 -25.16 -4.01 10.60
N THR A 406 -25.88 -4.80 11.41
CA THR A 406 -25.49 -5.11 12.78
C THR A 406 -25.29 -6.60 12.98
N THR A 407 -24.41 -6.98 13.90
CA THR A 407 -24.27 -8.36 14.34
C THR A 407 -24.12 -8.44 15.85
N HIS A 408 -24.64 -9.50 16.45
CA HIS A 408 -24.52 -9.77 17.87
C HIS A 408 -23.31 -10.66 18.13
N ILE A 409 -22.47 -10.26 19.09
CA ILE A 409 -21.36 -11.04 19.61
C ILE A 409 -21.69 -11.40 21.06
N PRO A 410 -21.79 -12.70 21.41
CA PRO A 410 -22.06 -13.12 22.78
C PRO A 410 -20.97 -12.61 23.74
N PHE A 411 -21.39 -12.18 24.92
CA PHE A 411 -20.52 -11.80 26.03
C PHE A 411 -20.90 -12.67 27.23
N GLY A 412 -19.90 -13.17 27.97
CA GLY A 412 -20.10 -14.15 29.06
C GLY A 412 -21.10 -13.68 30.14
N PRO A 413 -21.51 -14.58 31.05
CA PRO A 413 -22.52 -14.26 32.07
C PRO A 413 -22.08 -13.06 32.91
N ASN A 414 -22.98 -12.07 33.03
CA ASN A 414 -22.77 -10.91 33.88
C ASN A 414 -22.78 -11.40 35.34
N LEU A 415 -21.75 -11.08 36.13
CA LEU A 415 -21.62 -11.52 37.53
C LEU A 415 -22.86 -11.18 38.39
N ASP A 416 -23.68 -10.22 37.96
CA ASP A 416 -24.88 -9.74 38.68
C ASP A 416 -26.22 -10.22 38.10
N HIS A 417 -26.26 -10.82 36.90
CA HIS A 417 -27.51 -11.21 36.24
C HIS A 417 -27.37 -12.55 35.49
N GLU A 418 -28.26 -13.50 35.78
CA GLU A 418 -28.40 -14.82 35.11
C GLU A 418 -28.79 -14.75 33.61
N LYS A 419 -28.54 -13.63 32.92
CA LYS A 419 -28.75 -13.47 31.47
C LYS A 419 -27.43 -13.23 30.76
N ASN A 420 -27.17 -14.01 29.72
CA ASN A 420 -26.11 -13.77 28.74
C ASN A 420 -26.31 -12.37 28.13
N ASP A 421 -25.35 -11.46 28.34
CA ASP A 421 -25.33 -10.15 27.68
C ASP A 421 -24.67 -10.31 26.29
N SER A 422 -24.85 -9.35 25.40
CA SER A 422 -24.19 -9.37 24.10
C SER A 422 -23.74 -7.98 23.68
N ILE A 423 -22.69 -7.93 22.86
CA ILE A 423 -22.25 -6.69 22.22
C ILE A 423 -22.92 -6.62 20.85
N LEU A 424 -23.61 -5.52 20.60
CA LEU A 424 -24.11 -5.17 19.28
C LEU A 424 -22.98 -4.47 18.53
N VAL A 425 -22.59 -5.00 17.38
CA VAL A 425 -21.56 -4.41 16.53
C VAL A 425 -22.23 -3.89 15.25
N GLN A 426 -22.08 -2.61 14.97
CA GLN A 426 -22.49 -1.98 13.72
C GLN A 426 -21.30 -1.93 12.75
N LEU A 427 -21.53 -2.36 11.50
CA LEU A 427 -20.51 -2.48 10.47
C LEU A 427 -21.00 -1.82 9.19
N VAL A 428 -20.13 -1.05 8.52
CA VAL A 428 -20.30 -0.70 7.10
C VAL A 428 -19.37 -1.59 6.28
N ILE A 429 -19.92 -2.27 5.29
CA ILE A 429 -19.26 -3.29 4.49
C ILE A 429 -19.29 -2.88 3.01
N ASP A 430 -18.15 -2.99 2.35
CA ASP A 430 -18.03 -2.69 0.92
C ASP A 430 -18.35 -3.92 0.03
N PRO A 431 -18.35 -3.80 -1.31
CA PRO A 431 -18.75 -4.91 -2.18
C PRO A 431 -17.73 -6.04 -2.20
N GLU A 432 -16.51 -5.80 -1.70
CA GLU A 432 -15.42 -6.78 -1.58
C GLU A 432 -15.35 -7.40 -0.19
N MET A 433 -16.37 -7.18 0.64
CA MET A 433 -16.51 -7.73 1.99
C MET A 433 -15.55 -7.12 3.02
N ARG A 434 -14.97 -5.95 2.78
CA ARG A 434 -14.12 -5.24 3.76
C ARG A 434 -14.96 -4.39 4.72
N PHE A 435 -14.56 -4.36 5.98
CA PHE A 435 -15.19 -3.53 7.01
C PHE A 435 -14.62 -2.10 6.99
N ARG A 436 -15.47 -1.10 6.71
CA ARG A 436 -15.07 0.31 6.49
C ARG A 436 -15.40 1.26 7.65
N ALA A 437 -16.40 0.91 8.45
CA ALA A 437 -16.71 1.58 9.70
C ALA A 437 -17.18 0.52 10.70
N ILE A 438 -16.64 0.57 11.92
CA ILE A 438 -16.93 -0.39 12.99
C ILE A 438 -17.32 0.44 14.21
N TRP A 439 -18.49 0.17 14.75
CA TRP A 439 -18.97 0.74 16.00
C TRP A 439 -19.60 -0.36 16.85
N TRP A 440 -19.71 -0.14 18.15
CA TRP A 440 -20.23 -1.16 19.06
C TRP A 440 -20.99 -0.54 20.23
N GLY A 441 -21.80 -1.36 20.89
CA GLY A 441 -22.56 -0.99 22.07
C GLY A 441 -23.08 -2.22 22.83
N ARG A 442 -23.39 -2.09 24.12
CA ARG A 442 -24.01 -3.20 24.88
C ARG A 442 -25.49 -3.34 24.51
N VAL A 443 -25.93 -4.56 24.16
CA VAL A 443 -27.31 -4.85 23.73
C VAL A 443 -28.32 -4.55 24.84
N SER A 444 -27.95 -4.80 26.10
CA SER A 444 -28.76 -4.43 27.27
C SER A 444 -29.12 -2.94 27.35
N SER A 445 -28.39 -2.08 26.64
CA SER A 445 -28.57 -0.62 26.62
C SER A 445 -28.88 -0.01 25.25
N MET A 446 -28.67 -0.74 24.14
CA MET A 446 -28.69 -0.17 22.78
C MET A 446 -29.48 -1.04 21.81
N ASN A 447 -30.25 -0.37 20.94
CA ASN A 447 -30.87 -0.96 19.75
C ASN A 447 -30.20 -0.41 18.46
N GLN A 448 -30.59 -0.91 17.29
CA GLN A 448 -30.02 -0.49 15.99
C GLN A 448 -30.09 1.02 15.72
N SER A 449 -31.12 1.72 16.23
CA SER A 449 -31.25 3.16 16.08
C SER A 449 -30.32 3.93 17.02
N SER A 450 -30.28 3.55 18.30
CA SER A 450 -29.40 4.17 19.30
C SER A 450 -27.92 4.01 18.94
N ILE A 451 -27.49 2.81 18.52
CA ILE A 451 -26.10 2.57 18.10
C ILE A 451 -25.72 3.39 16.87
N LEU A 452 -26.65 3.64 15.94
CA LEU A 452 -26.41 4.50 14.78
C LEU A 452 -26.17 5.94 15.23
N HIS A 453 -27.06 6.54 16.02
CA HIS A 453 -26.94 7.95 16.41
C HIS A 453 -25.67 8.25 17.23
N GLU A 454 -25.18 7.26 17.98
CA GLU A 454 -23.93 7.39 18.73
C GLU A 454 -22.67 7.16 17.89
N SER A 455 -22.80 6.51 16.73
CA SER A 455 -21.65 6.09 15.93
C SER A 455 -20.91 7.24 15.27
N TYR A 456 -19.62 7.02 15.06
CA TYR A 456 -18.78 7.96 14.32
C TYR A 456 -19.29 8.18 12.89
N LEU A 457 -19.83 7.13 12.25
CA LEU A 457 -20.45 7.21 10.93
C LEU A 457 -21.55 8.28 10.90
N PHE A 458 -22.51 8.22 11.83
CA PHE A 458 -23.61 9.19 11.87
C PHE A 458 -23.08 10.62 12.08
N LYS A 459 -22.18 10.81 13.05
CA LYS A 459 -21.60 12.11 13.36
C LYS A 459 -20.85 12.73 12.18
N GLU A 460 -20.09 11.94 11.41
CA GLU A 460 -19.34 12.45 10.26
C GLU A 460 -20.22 12.69 9.02
N CYS A 461 -21.26 11.87 8.83
CA CYS A 461 -22.25 12.13 7.79
C CYS A 461 -23.05 13.39 8.09
N GLU A 462 -23.56 13.59 9.31
CA GLU A 462 -24.32 14.80 9.67
C GLU A 462 -23.49 16.09 9.51
N LYS A 463 -22.18 16.02 9.73
CA LYS A 463 -21.26 17.14 9.46
C LYS A 463 -20.98 17.37 7.97
N GLY A 464 -21.39 16.47 7.09
CA GLY A 464 -21.08 16.52 5.66
C GLY A 464 -19.64 16.14 5.30
N ALA A 465 -18.92 15.48 6.22
CA ALA A 465 -17.52 15.08 6.02
C ALA A 465 -17.41 13.75 5.26
N TRP A 466 -18.39 12.84 5.45
CA TRP A 466 -18.49 11.56 4.75
C TRP A 466 -19.71 11.54 3.83
N LEU A 467 -19.65 10.68 2.80
CA LEU A 467 -20.68 10.58 1.75
C LEU A 467 -20.96 11.93 1.07
N ASN A 468 -19.90 12.69 0.80
CA ASN A 468 -19.95 14.04 0.24
C ASN A 468 -19.41 14.12 -1.20
N GLY A 469 -19.18 12.98 -1.86
CA GLY A 469 -18.70 12.95 -3.24
C GLY A 469 -19.76 13.32 -4.30
N GLY A 470 -19.41 13.06 -5.57
CA GLY A 470 -20.18 13.51 -6.73
C GLY A 470 -21.63 13.03 -6.74
N LYS A 471 -22.54 13.90 -7.18
CA LYS A 471 -23.97 13.59 -7.26
C LYS A 471 -24.35 12.95 -8.59
N LEU A 472 -25.23 11.96 -8.54
CA LEU A 472 -25.83 11.29 -9.69
C LEU A 472 -27.02 12.11 -10.21
N LYS A 473 -26.97 12.48 -11.48
CA LYS A 473 -28.11 13.10 -12.17
C LYS A 473 -29.13 12.03 -12.53
N VAL A 474 -30.24 12.01 -11.79
CA VAL A 474 -31.28 10.97 -11.91
C VAL A 474 -32.44 11.41 -12.81
N ALA A 475 -32.63 12.71 -13.04
CA ALA A 475 -33.69 13.24 -13.89
C ALA A 475 -33.22 14.39 -14.79
N VAL A 476 -33.99 14.64 -15.85
CA VAL A 476 -33.71 15.66 -16.89
C VAL A 476 -33.92 17.08 -16.35
N ASP A 477 -34.71 17.22 -15.29
CA ASP A 477 -34.97 18.49 -14.59
C ASP A 477 -33.80 18.98 -13.73
N GLY A 478 -32.68 18.25 -13.71
CA GLY A 478 -31.50 18.58 -12.91
C GLY A 478 -31.53 18.02 -11.48
N SER A 479 -32.51 17.16 -11.14
CA SER A 479 -32.52 16.50 -9.84
C SER A 479 -31.36 15.52 -9.68
N GLU A 480 -30.72 15.59 -8.51
CA GLU A 480 -29.50 14.89 -8.19
C GLU A 480 -29.61 14.08 -6.90
N VAL A 481 -28.97 12.91 -6.85
CA VAL A 481 -28.85 12.05 -5.67
C VAL A 481 -27.38 11.86 -5.35
N GLY A 482 -26.94 12.28 -4.17
CA GLY A 482 -25.54 12.12 -3.77
C GLY A 482 -25.21 10.69 -3.34
N GLU A 483 -24.04 10.55 -2.75
CA GLU A 483 -23.56 9.29 -2.19
C GLU A 483 -24.46 8.83 -1.03
N TYR A 484 -24.68 7.52 -0.95
CA TYR A 484 -25.48 6.88 0.09
C TYR A 484 -24.96 5.48 0.42
N ILE A 485 -25.33 4.98 1.59
CA ILE A 485 -25.21 3.57 1.97
C ILE A 485 -26.59 2.95 2.12
N VAL A 486 -26.69 1.62 2.09
CA VAL A 486 -27.96 0.91 2.29
C VAL A 486 -27.99 0.15 3.60
N GLY A 487 -29.11 0.22 4.32
CA GLY A 487 -29.35 -0.51 5.56
C GLY A 487 -30.62 -1.34 5.50
N ASP A 488 -30.77 -2.28 6.44
CA ASP A 488 -32.04 -3.01 6.61
C ASP A 488 -33.18 -2.10 7.09
N ALA A 489 -34.39 -2.66 7.20
CA ALA A 489 -35.58 -1.91 7.60
C ALA A 489 -35.58 -1.45 9.07
N GLY A 490 -34.62 -1.90 9.89
CA GLY A 490 -34.49 -1.49 11.29
C GLY A 490 -33.74 -0.16 11.46
N TYR A 491 -33.12 0.35 10.40
CA TYR A 491 -32.51 1.69 10.38
C TYR A 491 -33.51 2.79 10.01
N PRO A 492 -33.29 4.04 10.46
CA PRO A 492 -34.04 5.19 9.96
C PRO A 492 -33.66 5.48 8.50
N LEU A 493 -34.63 6.02 7.75
CA LEU A 493 -34.37 6.55 6.41
C LEU A 493 -33.74 7.95 6.52
N LEU A 494 -32.51 8.11 6.04
CA LEU A 494 -31.76 9.36 6.05
C LEU A 494 -31.25 9.70 4.64
N PRO A 495 -30.87 10.97 4.35
CA PRO A 495 -30.43 11.37 3.01
C PRO A 495 -29.22 10.58 2.47
N TRP A 496 -28.45 10.00 3.39
CA TRP A 496 -27.24 9.22 3.14
C TRP A 496 -27.38 7.74 3.55
N LEU A 497 -28.52 7.32 4.13
CA LEU A 497 -28.80 5.94 4.55
C LEU A 497 -30.18 5.50 4.04
N LEU A 498 -30.20 4.67 3.01
CA LEU A 498 -31.42 4.23 2.35
C LEU A 498 -31.86 2.85 2.82
N THR A 499 -33.13 2.75 3.21
CA THR A 499 -33.77 1.51 3.69
C THR A 499 -34.82 1.03 2.69
N PRO A 500 -35.13 -0.28 2.65
CA PRO A 500 -36.11 -0.81 1.72
C PRO A 500 -37.51 -0.26 1.99
N TYR A 501 -38.38 -0.28 0.99
CA TYR A 501 -39.80 -0.01 1.17
C TYR A 501 -40.48 -1.18 1.90
N HIS A 502 -41.47 -0.90 2.74
CA HIS A 502 -42.32 -1.91 3.35
C HIS A 502 -43.18 -2.63 2.28
N GLU A 503 -43.46 -3.91 2.48
CA GLU A 503 -44.03 -4.81 1.46
C GLU A 503 -45.50 -4.51 1.06
N GLU A 504 -46.20 -3.61 1.76
CA GLU A 504 -47.58 -3.27 1.46
C GLU A 504 -47.69 -2.35 0.22
N ASP A 505 -48.33 -2.85 -0.84
CA ASP A 505 -48.63 -2.17 -2.12
C ASP A 505 -47.45 -1.48 -2.82
N LEU A 506 -46.34 -2.21 -3.01
CA LEU A 506 -45.18 -1.74 -3.76
C LEU A 506 -45.51 -1.53 -5.25
N SER A 507 -45.37 -0.29 -5.74
CA SER A 507 -45.31 -0.03 -7.18
C SER A 507 -44.09 -0.72 -7.80
N ASP A 508 -44.13 -0.98 -9.12
CA ASP A 508 -43.02 -1.66 -9.84
C ASP A 508 -41.65 -1.01 -9.58
N SER A 509 -41.59 0.32 -9.48
CA SER A 509 -40.35 1.05 -9.16
C SER A 509 -39.82 0.76 -7.76
N LYS A 510 -40.70 0.68 -6.76
CA LYS A 510 -40.34 0.40 -5.37
C LYS A 510 -39.94 -1.06 -5.17
N ALA A 511 -40.68 -1.98 -5.80
CA ALA A 511 -40.34 -3.40 -5.82
C ALA A 511 -38.95 -3.62 -6.44
N GLU A 512 -38.66 -2.89 -7.51
CA GLU A 512 -37.37 -2.97 -8.17
C GLU A 512 -36.22 -2.35 -7.37
N PHE A 513 -36.47 -1.25 -6.66
CA PHE A 513 -35.52 -0.73 -5.68
C PHE A 513 -35.20 -1.77 -4.61
N ASN A 514 -36.23 -2.39 -4.00
CA ASN A 514 -36.05 -3.43 -2.99
C ASN A 514 -35.28 -4.64 -3.53
N ARG A 515 -35.53 -5.05 -4.78
CA ARG A 515 -34.79 -6.14 -5.43
C ARG A 515 -33.29 -5.84 -5.52
N ARG A 516 -32.91 -4.63 -5.94
CA ARG A 516 -31.51 -4.20 -6.03
C ARG A 516 -30.87 -4.00 -4.66
N HIS A 517 -31.62 -3.40 -3.73
CA HIS A 517 -31.22 -3.24 -2.34
C HIS A 517 -30.89 -4.59 -1.70
N ASN A 518 -31.79 -5.57 -1.79
CA ASN A 518 -31.57 -6.93 -1.29
C ASN A 518 -30.39 -7.64 -1.97
N ALA A 519 -30.17 -7.40 -3.26
CA ALA A 519 -29.01 -7.93 -3.95
C ALA A 519 -27.70 -7.33 -3.39
N ALA A 520 -27.67 -6.01 -3.15
CA ALA A 520 -26.51 -5.32 -2.58
C ALA A 520 -26.21 -5.81 -1.15
N THR A 521 -27.22 -6.02 -0.31
CA THR A 521 -27.02 -6.49 1.08
C THR A 521 -26.46 -7.91 1.17
N THR A 522 -26.48 -8.68 0.07
CA THR A 522 -25.89 -10.03 0.03
C THR A 522 -24.37 -10.00 0.28
N CYS A 523 -23.64 -8.94 -0.10
CA CYS A 523 -22.19 -8.86 0.20
C CYS A 523 -21.93 -8.76 1.71
N ALA A 524 -22.74 -8.00 2.43
CA ALA A 524 -22.66 -7.88 3.89
C ALA A 524 -22.95 -9.21 4.59
N GLN A 525 -23.95 -9.96 4.12
CA GLN A 525 -24.25 -11.29 4.64
C GLN A 525 -23.08 -12.25 4.45
N LYS A 526 -22.49 -12.29 3.24
CA LYS A 526 -21.30 -13.12 2.96
C LYS A 526 -20.11 -12.74 3.83
N ALA A 527 -19.86 -11.44 4.00
CA ALA A 527 -18.79 -10.93 4.84
C ALA A 527 -18.97 -11.36 6.30
N LEU A 528 -20.18 -11.21 6.85
CA LEU A 528 -20.51 -11.62 8.23
C LEU A 528 -20.39 -13.13 8.43
N THR A 529 -20.84 -13.95 7.47
CA THR A 529 -20.68 -15.40 7.52
C THR A 529 -19.21 -15.79 7.49
N ARG A 530 -18.41 -15.26 6.54
CA ARG A 530 -16.96 -15.50 6.48
C ARG A 530 -16.28 -15.07 7.77
N PHE A 531 -16.64 -13.91 8.30
CA PHE A 531 -16.09 -13.37 9.54
C PHE A 531 -16.36 -14.29 10.73
N LYS A 532 -17.61 -14.70 10.91
CA LYS A 532 -18.01 -15.63 11.97
C LYS A 532 -17.30 -16.98 11.82
N ASP A 533 -17.31 -17.59 10.63
CA ASP A 533 -16.68 -18.89 10.37
C ASP A 533 -15.16 -18.88 10.56
N THR A 534 -14.54 -17.71 10.34
CA THR A 534 -13.11 -17.51 10.52
C THR A 534 -12.78 -17.36 12.00
N TRP A 535 -13.40 -16.38 12.67
CA TRP A 535 -13.05 -15.94 14.02
C TRP A 535 -13.95 -16.58 15.09
N LYS A 536 -13.87 -17.91 15.20
CA LYS A 536 -14.75 -18.70 16.08
C LYS A 536 -14.65 -18.32 17.57
N TYR A 537 -13.55 -17.70 17.98
CA TYR A 537 -13.41 -17.14 19.33
C TYR A 537 -14.57 -16.20 19.69
N LEU A 538 -15.07 -15.42 18.72
CA LEU A 538 -16.18 -14.48 18.91
C LEU A 538 -17.56 -15.16 18.97
N GLN A 539 -17.65 -16.47 18.72
CA GLN A 539 -18.91 -17.22 18.76
C GLN A 539 -19.07 -18.08 20.01
N GLY A 540 -17.97 -18.38 20.71
CA GLY A 540 -18.01 -19.31 21.84
C GLY A 540 -18.81 -18.76 23.01
N GLU A 541 -19.50 -19.64 23.74
CA GLU A 541 -19.88 -19.41 25.13
C GLU A 541 -18.59 -19.40 25.96
N THR A 542 -17.79 -18.34 25.83
CA THR A 542 -16.53 -18.25 26.55
C THR A 542 -16.83 -18.10 28.04
N SER A 543 -16.58 -19.15 28.82
CA SER A 543 -16.52 -19.16 30.28
C SER A 543 -15.41 -18.26 30.87
N CYS A 544 -14.78 -17.42 30.05
CA CYS A 544 -13.65 -16.58 30.45
C CYS A 544 -14.15 -15.15 30.73
N PRO A 545 -13.96 -14.63 31.96
CA PRO A 545 -14.34 -13.26 32.32
C PRO A 545 -13.39 -12.27 31.65
N VAL A 546 -13.64 -11.96 30.38
CA VAL A 546 -12.91 -10.94 29.63
C VAL A 546 -13.57 -9.58 29.88
N SER A 547 -12.79 -8.53 30.12
CA SER A 547 -13.36 -7.19 30.24
C SER A 547 -14.05 -6.78 28.92
N PRO A 548 -15.15 -5.99 28.97
CA PRO A 548 -15.81 -5.49 27.77
C PRO A 548 -14.84 -4.79 26.80
N ASP A 549 -13.90 -4.01 27.34
CA ASP A 549 -12.90 -3.28 26.56
C ASP A 549 -11.95 -4.23 25.81
N SER A 550 -11.57 -5.35 26.43
CA SER A 550 -10.72 -6.37 25.79
C SER A 550 -11.47 -7.14 24.71
N LEU A 551 -12.77 -7.43 24.90
CA LEU A 551 -13.59 -8.03 23.84
C LEU A 551 -13.73 -7.08 22.64
N VAL A 552 -13.95 -5.78 22.91
CA VAL A 552 -14.02 -4.74 21.87
C VAL A 552 -12.72 -4.65 21.07
N ALA A 553 -11.57 -4.63 21.76
CA ALA A 553 -10.27 -4.65 21.09
C ALA A 553 -10.11 -5.91 20.22
N THR A 554 -10.60 -7.06 20.69
CA THR A 554 -10.60 -8.32 19.94
C THR A 554 -11.49 -8.26 18.70
N ILE A 555 -12.71 -7.71 18.82
CA ILE A 555 -13.62 -7.52 17.67
C ILE A 555 -12.96 -6.66 16.59
N HIS A 556 -12.39 -5.51 16.97
CA HIS A 556 -11.68 -4.64 16.04
C HIS A 556 -10.47 -5.34 15.42
N ALA A 557 -9.66 -6.05 16.21
CA ALA A 557 -8.50 -6.78 15.72
C ALA A 557 -8.91 -7.85 14.68
N CYS A 558 -9.95 -8.64 14.95
CA CYS A 558 -10.49 -9.60 13.99
C CYS A 558 -10.98 -8.92 12.71
N CYS A 559 -11.67 -7.78 12.81
CA CYS A 559 -12.12 -7.03 11.63
C CYS A 559 -10.93 -6.51 10.80
N TYR A 560 -9.87 -6.02 11.45
CA TYR A 560 -8.68 -5.55 10.75
C TYR A 560 -7.91 -6.71 10.09
N LEU A 561 -7.75 -7.84 10.79
CA LEU A 561 -7.14 -9.05 10.21
C LEU A 561 -7.93 -9.57 9.02
N HIS A 562 -9.27 -9.55 9.08
CA HIS A 562 -10.14 -9.91 7.95
C HIS A 562 -9.86 -9.02 6.74
N ASN A 563 -9.78 -7.70 6.93
CA ASN A 563 -9.46 -6.78 5.84
C ASN A 563 -8.03 -7.00 5.31
N ILE A 564 -7.04 -7.22 6.19
CA ILE A 564 -5.65 -7.51 5.79
C ILE A 564 -5.59 -8.76 4.89
N VAL A 565 -6.33 -9.82 5.25
CA VAL A 565 -6.37 -11.04 4.43
C VAL A 565 -6.91 -10.72 3.03
N ILE A 566 -7.99 -9.94 2.91
CA ILE A 566 -8.54 -9.52 1.61
C ILE A 566 -7.56 -8.61 0.85
N ASP A 567 -6.96 -7.63 1.52
CA ASP A 567 -6.00 -6.68 0.93
C ASP A 567 -4.75 -7.37 0.35
N MET A 568 -4.39 -8.54 0.90
CA MET A 568 -3.19 -9.28 0.50
C MET A 568 -3.49 -10.44 -0.47
N GLU A 569 -4.75 -10.88 -0.57
CA GLU A 569 -5.24 -11.84 -1.58
C GLU A 569 -5.41 -11.18 -2.96
N ASP A 570 -5.70 -9.88 -2.99
CA ASP A 570 -5.69 -9.05 -4.18
C ASP A 570 -4.26 -8.52 -4.39
N ASP A 571 -3.67 -8.62 -5.58
CA ASP A 571 -2.30 -8.14 -5.88
C ASP A 571 -2.16 -6.58 -5.83
N GLY A 572 -3.04 -5.92 -5.07
CA GLY A 572 -3.16 -4.48 -4.90
C GLY A 572 -2.03 -3.91 -4.04
N ALA A 573 -1.54 -2.74 -4.47
CA ALA A 573 -0.49 -1.98 -3.80
C ALA A 573 -0.79 -1.75 -2.30
N MET A 574 0.26 -1.84 -1.46
CA MET A 574 0.19 -1.50 -0.05
C MET A 574 -0.45 -0.11 0.14
N PRO A 575 -1.44 0.04 1.03
CA PRO A 575 -1.94 1.36 1.40
C PRO A 575 -0.81 2.13 2.10
N SER A 576 -0.30 3.18 1.46
CA SER A 576 0.65 4.11 2.06
C SER A 576 0.02 4.77 3.30
N VAL A 577 0.85 4.98 4.32
CA VAL A 577 0.49 5.78 5.50
C VAL A 577 0.56 7.25 5.09
N GLU A 578 -0.47 7.73 4.43
CA GLU A 578 -0.68 9.16 4.23
C GLU A 578 -1.88 9.59 5.07
N GLU A 579 -1.65 10.58 5.94
CA GLU A 579 -2.73 11.35 6.55
C GLU A 579 -3.25 12.34 5.51
N PRO A 580 -4.54 12.30 5.14
CA PRO A 580 -5.11 13.30 4.26
C PRO A 580 -5.32 14.61 5.03
N ASP A 581 -4.81 15.71 4.49
CA ASP A 581 -5.29 17.05 4.79
C ASP A 581 -6.71 17.19 4.20
N TYR A 582 -7.72 17.28 5.07
CA TYR A 582 -9.11 17.50 4.66
C TYR A 582 -9.37 18.99 4.44
N TYR A 583 -9.36 19.42 3.17
CA TYR A 583 -10.05 20.63 2.73
C TYR A 583 -10.86 20.30 1.48
N GLY A 584 -12.11 19.87 1.68
CA GLY A 584 -13.12 19.69 0.64
C GLY A 584 -14.39 20.48 0.98
N GLU A 585 -15.18 20.82 -0.03
CA GLU A 585 -16.48 21.46 0.14
C GLU A 585 -17.41 20.57 0.99
N VAL A 586 -17.99 21.14 2.04
CA VAL A 586 -18.83 20.41 3.00
C VAL A 586 -20.26 20.28 2.45
N ARG A 587 -20.76 19.05 2.28
CA ARG A 587 -22.14 18.78 1.83
C ARG A 587 -23.14 19.04 2.96
N GLN A 588 -24.13 19.90 2.76
CA GLN A 588 -25.19 20.15 3.75
C GLN A 588 -26.30 19.10 3.68
N LEU A 589 -26.13 17.95 4.36
CA LEU A 589 -27.09 16.84 4.33
C LEU A 589 -28.44 17.13 4.99
N ALA A 590 -28.48 18.03 5.99
CA ALA A 590 -29.69 18.37 6.73
C ALA A 590 -30.83 18.96 5.86
N ASN A 591 -30.51 19.46 4.66
CA ASN A 591 -31.48 20.06 3.74
C ASN A 591 -31.99 19.08 2.66
N GLU A 592 -31.49 17.84 2.65
CA GLU A 592 -31.85 16.86 1.63
C GLU A 592 -33.02 15.98 2.10
N ASP A 593 -33.98 15.72 1.20
CA ASP A 593 -35.14 14.87 1.49
C ASP A 593 -34.83 13.40 1.15
N ALA A 594 -34.70 12.58 2.19
CA ALA A 594 -34.37 11.16 2.08
C ALA A 594 -35.44 10.33 1.35
N VAL A 595 -36.72 10.65 1.55
CA VAL A 595 -37.83 9.98 0.87
C VAL A 595 -37.77 10.29 -0.62
N ARG A 596 -37.59 11.58 -0.95
CA ARG A 596 -37.43 12.03 -2.33
C ARG A 596 -36.22 11.37 -2.99
N ALA A 597 -35.07 11.30 -2.32
CA ALA A 597 -33.86 10.68 -2.88
C ALA A 597 -34.10 9.20 -3.22
N ARG A 598 -34.71 8.44 -2.30
CA ARG A 598 -35.05 7.03 -2.51
C ARG A 598 -36.06 6.84 -3.64
N ASP A 599 -37.13 7.64 -3.67
CA ASP A 599 -38.16 7.58 -4.70
C ASP A 599 -37.59 7.89 -6.09
N MET A 600 -36.70 8.88 -6.20
CA MET A 600 -36.03 9.22 -7.46
C MET A 600 -35.12 8.09 -7.94
N LEU A 601 -34.36 7.45 -7.05
CA LEU A 601 -33.59 6.25 -7.40
C LEU A 601 -34.49 5.10 -7.86
N SER A 602 -35.62 4.87 -7.18
CA SER A 602 -36.57 3.81 -7.55
C SER A 602 -37.08 3.96 -9.00
N LEU A 603 -37.40 5.19 -9.40
CA LEU A 603 -37.86 5.52 -10.75
C LEU A 603 -36.72 5.43 -11.78
N TYR A 604 -35.54 5.92 -11.43
CA TYR A 604 -34.35 5.86 -12.27
C TYR A 604 -33.97 4.40 -12.60
N PHE A 605 -33.99 3.54 -11.60
CA PHE A 605 -33.74 2.10 -11.68
C PHE A 605 -34.75 1.36 -12.58
N LEU A 606 -36.04 1.70 -12.48
CA LEU A 606 -37.07 1.17 -13.36
C LEU A 606 -36.88 1.62 -14.83
N LYS A 607 -36.47 2.88 -15.04
CA LYS A 607 -36.20 3.43 -16.38
C LYS A 607 -35.00 2.76 -17.06
N ILE A 608 -33.93 2.47 -16.32
CA ILE A 608 -32.78 1.74 -16.87
C ILE A 608 -33.21 0.33 -17.30
N MET A 609 -34.03 -0.35 -16.49
CA MET A 609 -34.52 -1.68 -16.84
C MET A 609 -35.38 -1.74 -18.08
N SER A 610 -36.26 -0.77 -18.28
CA SER A 610 -37.09 -0.74 -19.49
C SER A 610 -36.21 -0.55 -20.73
N SER A 611 -35.17 0.30 -20.65
CA SER A 611 -34.17 0.46 -21.71
C SER A 611 -33.35 -0.81 -21.98
N GLU A 612 -32.84 -1.48 -20.94
CA GLU A 612 -32.10 -2.74 -21.08
C GLU A 612 -32.96 -3.89 -21.61
N SER A 613 -34.23 -3.95 -21.18
CA SER A 613 -35.19 -4.96 -21.64
C SER A 613 -35.54 -4.74 -23.11
N LEU A 614 -35.68 -3.48 -23.54
CA LEU A 614 -35.82 -3.10 -24.94
C LEU A 614 -34.58 -3.50 -25.75
N ALA A 615 -33.38 -3.21 -25.26
CA ALA A 615 -32.12 -3.58 -25.91
C ALA A 615 -31.94 -5.11 -26.02
N ARG A 616 -32.27 -5.86 -24.96
CA ARG A 616 -32.28 -7.34 -24.98
C ARG A 616 -33.33 -7.90 -25.93
N TRP A 617 -34.50 -7.28 -26.02
CA TRP A 617 -35.55 -7.67 -26.97
C TRP A 617 -35.15 -7.38 -28.42
N ILE A 618 -34.55 -6.21 -28.69
CA ILE A 618 -33.97 -5.84 -29.99
C ILE A 618 -32.89 -6.85 -30.37
N TRP A 619 -31.93 -7.15 -29.48
CA TRP A 619 -30.88 -8.12 -29.75
C TRP A 619 -31.44 -9.51 -30.10
N ARG A 620 -32.43 -9.99 -29.33
CA ARG A 620 -33.09 -11.29 -29.58
C ARG A 620 -33.89 -11.32 -30.88
N THR A 621 -34.55 -10.22 -31.24
CA THR A 621 -35.28 -10.13 -32.51
C THR A 621 -34.31 -10.05 -33.68
N THR A 622 -33.27 -9.21 -33.63
CA THR A 622 -32.23 -9.11 -34.65
C THR A 622 -31.50 -10.45 -34.86
N LEU A 623 -31.16 -11.17 -33.77
CA LEU A 623 -30.52 -12.49 -33.87
C LEU A 623 -31.43 -13.52 -34.56
N LYS A 624 -32.73 -13.54 -34.22
CA LYS A 624 -33.72 -14.41 -34.89
C LYS A 624 -33.88 -14.05 -36.37
N SER A 625 -33.90 -12.77 -36.73
CA SER A 625 -33.96 -12.30 -38.12
C SER A 625 -32.74 -12.74 -38.92
N LEU A 626 -31.54 -12.65 -38.35
CA LEU A 626 -30.29 -13.10 -38.96
C LEU A 626 -30.27 -14.61 -39.20
N GLN A 627 -30.73 -15.39 -38.23
CA GLN A 627 -30.84 -16.86 -38.35
C GLN A 627 -31.86 -17.26 -39.44
N GLN A 628 -33.01 -16.58 -39.52
CA GLN A 628 -34.00 -16.82 -40.58
C GLN A 628 -33.46 -16.44 -41.98
N ALA A 629 -32.72 -15.34 -42.08
CA ALA A 629 -32.08 -14.93 -43.34
C ALA A 629 -31.01 -15.94 -43.81
N GLN A 630 -30.23 -16.51 -42.87
CA GLN A 630 -29.28 -17.58 -43.18
C GLN A 630 -29.98 -18.88 -43.60
N ALA A 631 -31.09 -19.24 -42.96
CA ALA A 631 -31.91 -20.40 -43.33
C ALA A 631 -32.54 -20.25 -44.72
N MET A 632 -33.00 -19.04 -45.08
CA MET A 632 -33.49 -18.76 -46.43
C MET A 632 -32.38 -18.82 -47.47
N LYS A 633 -31.18 -18.28 -47.19
CA LYS A 633 -30.02 -18.38 -48.10
C LYS A 633 -29.62 -19.84 -48.35
N THR A 634 -29.62 -20.68 -47.32
CA THR A 634 -29.31 -22.12 -47.46
C THR A 634 -30.40 -22.88 -48.20
N ARG A 635 -31.69 -22.56 -48.00
CA ARG A 635 -32.78 -23.12 -48.82
C ARG A 635 -32.69 -22.71 -50.28
N LYS A 636 -32.38 -21.44 -50.55
CA LYS A 636 -32.20 -20.93 -51.93
C LYS A 636 -31.04 -21.65 -52.63
N LYS A 637 -29.90 -21.83 -51.94
CA LYS A 637 -28.73 -22.58 -52.45
C LYS A 637 -29.07 -24.05 -52.74
N LYS A 638 -29.76 -24.75 -51.82
CA LYS A 638 -30.22 -26.14 -52.05
C LYS A 638 -31.23 -26.26 -53.20
N SER A 639 -32.07 -25.26 -53.42
CA SER A 639 -32.99 -25.20 -54.57
C SER A 639 -32.24 -24.96 -55.89
N THR A 640 -31.18 -24.15 -55.89
CA THR A 640 -30.35 -23.93 -57.08
C THR A 640 -29.57 -25.21 -57.43
N ASP A 641 -28.98 -25.87 -56.43
CA ASP A 641 -28.24 -27.13 -56.62
C ASP A 641 -29.13 -28.30 -57.08
N ARG A 642 -30.42 -28.31 -56.74
CA ARG A 642 -31.39 -29.29 -57.26
C ARG A 642 -31.79 -29.01 -58.71
N ASN A 643 -31.97 -27.75 -59.09
CA ASN A 643 -32.29 -27.39 -60.48
C ASN A 643 -31.12 -27.63 -61.44
N ILE A 644 -29.88 -27.51 -60.97
CA ILE A 644 -28.69 -27.84 -61.77
C ILE A 644 -28.60 -29.35 -61.98
N ARG A 645 -28.83 -30.17 -60.94
CA ARG A 645 -28.81 -31.64 -61.05
C ARG A 645 -29.96 -32.25 -61.85
N GLY A 646 -31.12 -31.58 -61.94
CA GLY A 646 -32.26 -32.06 -62.73
C GLY A 646 -32.16 -31.77 -64.24
N ARG A 647 -31.13 -31.05 -64.70
CA ARG A 647 -30.86 -30.80 -66.13
C ARG A 647 -29.76 -31.69 -66.73
N GLU A 648 -29.14 -32.55 -65.91
CA GLU A 648 -28.06 -33.46 -66.32
C GLU A 648 -28.51 -34.94 -66.36
N THR A 649 -29.81 -35.22 -66.42
CA THR A 649 -30.36 -36.58 -66.57
C THR A 649 -31.34 -36.67 -67.72
#